data_AF-A0A0F9IPE1-F1
#
_entry.id   AF-A0A0F9IPE1-F1
#
_cell.length_a   1.000
_cell.length_b   1.000
_cell.length_c   1.000
_cell.angle_alpha   90.00
_cell.angle_beta   90.00
_cell.angle_gamma   90.00
#
_symmetry.space_group_name_H-M   'P 1'
#
loop_
_entity.id
_entity.type
_entity.pdbx_description
1 polymer ?
#
loop_
_entity_poly.entity_id
_entity_poly.type
_entity_poly.pdbx_seq_one_letter_code
_entity_poly.pdbx_strand_id
1 'polypeptide(L)'
;AGNPYILATDPVGRSIYSTGKRASEGIPSDDFELLITDWSAGMGVDYYYSKNVLTIVRGRAMPGPTVSTLTNNVPTTPIRNWFEAQEPNGNWYLYAISPKAITKVDITAGTPAIKENVGPDVGSPFSAVARLGQPVSAPSSLGPSEKRWFVPGNSYWETAPVFDAASSTAAVSPITFSHTVGTGNNRVLKVDVIRSCFLYDPDATVTYGGVAMTQIGGFGPWPEEGFRRMSTYILVNPPSGANDVVVTLEVAEAGTAGATSWENVDQDDPYGAWMRSGKEGSPATVDIPSAADEVVSDCVWSYMTATITVGPDQTQRWNELNKIGSSSEPGANMITMSWTLTGTPNDWMICAVPLKPVHVIPIYRLTTISLHPTVDVWDEETGVEKGAMHFQELPSGKIARLVSDMGGVSRARSEVSLLAAGANLEIDNNWGDDFPVASQAYRPISLVAYDELLVIGKQNGWFAAVEKEDGTLQWRELLPDEEYLDEGDIKDYTFHAGLHWHGRLMLPGINFWRHNLSSALPVGPDSIPGNIGDEPNLADQIRFGRIPTAAHGGEWQYDPYNLPGGGFYIMAARERRYGERGETELVWHPIIHRSAGKCQGVHKQKHGSGAPRLWWGEGTYGGDLAYISLAADGGPFKPGASYGDANADGTMYGLEYLFESLVLLREMKLEIEEGNNELSWQAQVQRDGGSVEDVGSAITSTGPIFWTARSNDKCRRARFPFKWIGSVSYDPSGNRTRVRKQAMYGSYLPDVSDVIVCTVDMKATSASRGVSEQELRAELDSVTKSGAEEFTDLHEISYDVLVDEVMEGSAPHVDGVEGKHLVGLRMRVLRYS
;
A
#
# COMPACT_ATOMS: atom_id res chain seq x y z
N ALA A 1 -37.94 -0.39 -57.38
CA ALA A 1 -39.33 -0.70 -57.76
C ALA A 1 -40.17 -0.37 -56.54
N GLY A 2 -40.99 0.69 -56.54
CA GLY A 2 -42.37 0.61 -57.06
C GLY A 2 -43.15 -0.40 -56.20
N ASN A 3 -44.05 -0.06 -55.28
CA ASN A 3 -44.88 1.13 -55.03
C ASN A 3 -45.16 1.23 -53.51
N PRO A 4 -45.51 2.39 -52.93
CA PRO A 4 -46.13 2.43 -51.60
C PRO A 4 -47.64 2.62 -51.74
N TYR A 5 -48.47 1.68 -51.29
CA TYR A 5 -49.83 1.95 -50.76
C TYR A 5 -50.31 0.76 -49.92
N ILE A 6 -50.69 0.98 -48.66
CA ILE A 6 -51.88 0.35 -48.07
C ILE A 6 -52.62 1.43 -47.27
N LEU A 7 -53.92 1.48 -47.54
CA LEU A 7 -54.96 2.38 -47.09
C LEU A 7 -55.51 1.85 -45.77
N ALA A 8 -55.60 2.65 -44.71
CA ALA A 8 -56.56 2.33 -43.66
C ALA A 8 -57.95 2.71 -44.19
N THR A 9 -58.80 1.70 -44.36
CA THR A 9 -60.21 1.87 -44.69
C THR A 9 -61.07 1.62 -43.48
N ASP A 10 -62.13 2.40 -43.34
CA ASP A 10 -63.20 2.05 -42.40
C ASP A 10 -63.83 0.68 -42.79
N PRO A 11 -64.68 0.09 -41.93
CA PRO A 11 -65.38 -1.16 -42.22
C PRO A 11 -66.27 -1.14 -43.48
N VAL A 12 -66.44 0.02 -44.11
CA VAL A 12 -67.24 0.23 -45.32
C VAL A 12 -66.37 0.55 -46.55
N GLY A 13 -65.04 0.49 -46.42
CA GLY A 13 -64.08 0.60 -47.53
C GLY A 13 -63.66 2.03 -47.90
N ARG A 14 -63.88 3.04 -47.05
CA ARG A 14 -63.50 4.44 -47.36
C ARG A 14 -62.11 4.81 -46.82
N SER A 15 -61.32 5.49 -47.65
CA SER A 15 -59.96 5.94 -47.33
C SER A 15 -59.95 7.08 -46.30
N ILE A 16 -59.17 6.94 -45.22
CA ILE A 16 -59.14 7.93 -44.12
C ILE A 16 -57.77 8.64 -43.93
N TYR A 17 -56.66 8.21 -44.57
CA TYR A 17 -55.33 8.83 -44.38
C TYR A 17 -54.38 8.72 -45.60
N SER A 18 -53.45 9.69 -45.72
CA SER A 18 -52.26 9.64 -46.60
C SER A 18 -51.01 10.21 -45.92
N THR A 19 -49.85 9.56 -46.02
CA THR A 19 -48.54 10.16 -45.67
C THR A 19 -47.51 9.94 -46.78
N GLY A 20 -46.70 10.98 -47.03
CA GLY A 20 -45.53 10.91 -47.89
C GLY A 20 -44.30 10.41 -47.15
N LYS A 21 -43.31 9.94 -47.91
CA LYS A 21 -42.02 9.45 -47.40
C LYS A 21 -41.32 10.54 -46.57
N ARG A 22 -41.11 10.31 -45.27
CA ARG A 22 -40.30 11.23 -44.43
C ARG A 22 -38.82 11.13 -44.84
N ALA A 23 -38.31 12.19 -45.45
CA ALA A 23 -36.90 12.51 -45.43
C ALA A 23 -36.61 13.26 -44.13
N SER A 24 -35.57 12.86 -43.41
CA SER A 24 -34.83 13.65 -42.41
C SER A 24 -35.59 14.83 -41.77
N GLU A 25 -36.32 14.61 -40.67
CA GLU A 25 -36.77 15.68 -39.80
C GLU A 25 -36.50 15.31 -38.34
N GLY A 26 -36.15 16.34 -37.57
CA GLY A 26 -35.49 16.29 -36.28
C GLY A 26 -36.26 15.62 -35.15
N ILE A 27 -35.49 15.36 -34.10
CA ILE A 27 -35.85 14.72 -32.84
C ILE A 27 -37.09 15.42 -32.26
N PRO A 28 -38.19 14.69 -31.97
CA PRO A 28 -39.32 15.20 -31.20
C PRO A 28 -38.86 15.73 -29.84
N SER A 29 -39.55 16.73 -29.27
CA SER A 29 -39.17 17.37 -27.99
C SER A 29 -39.07 16.42 -26.78
N ASP A 30 -39.55 15.18 -26.92
CA ASP A 30 -39.75 14.22 -25.82
C ASP A 30 -38.85 12.97 -25.93
N ASP A 31 -38.00 12.90 -26.96
CA ASP A 31 -36.95 11.88 -27.11
C ASP A 31 -35.62 12.41 -26.55
N PHE A 32 -34.87 11.54 -25.87
CA PHE A 32 -33.54 11.87 -25.37
C PHE A 32 -32.45 11.04 -26.05
N GLU A 33 -31.35 11.72 -26.40
CA GLU A 33 -30.06 11.09 -26.70
C GLU A 33 -29.15 11.31 -25.50
N LEU A 34 -28.65 10.20 -24.95
CA LEU A 34 -27.65 10.22 -23.92
C LEU A 34 -26.30 9.83 -24.52
N LEU A 35 -25.40 10.81 -24.60
CA LEU A 35 -24.01 10.61 -24.99
C LEU A 35 -23.18 10.13 -23.80
N ILE A 36 -22.91 8.84 -23.76
CA ILE A 36 -22.09 8.21 -22.74
C ILE A 36 -20.63 8.29 -23.20
N THR A 37 -20.08 9.49 -23.50
CA THR A 37 -18.71 9.64 -24.10
C THR A 37 -17.72 10.51 -23.32
N ASP A 38 -18.12 11.13 -22.22
CA ASP A 38 -17.23 11.95 -21.40
C ASP A 38 -16.58 11.11 -20.28
N TRP A 39 -15.76 10.14 -20.69
CA TRP A 39 -15.06 9.22 -19.79
C TRP A 39 -13.80 9.88 -19.24
N SER A 40 -13.93 10.67 -18.18
CA SER A 40 -12.89 10.94 -17.17
C SER A 40 -13.35 11.95 -16.10
N ALA A 41 -14.64 12.06 -15.80
CA ALA A 41 -15.16 13.06 -14.86
C ALA A 41 -14.99 12.73 -13.35
N GLY A 42 -13.90 12.07 -12.94
CA GLY A 42 -13.65 11.73 -11.54
C GLY A 42 -14.58 10.60 -11.03
N MET A 43 -14.06 9.66 -10.25
CA MET A 43 -14.85 8.58 -9.65
C MET A 43 -15.80 9.10 -8.55
N GLY A 44 -16.88 9.77 -8.93
CA GLY A 44 -17.86 10.38 -8.04
C GLY A 44 -18.11 11.83 -8.47
N VAL A 45 -19.32 12.29 -8.73
CA VAL A 45 -20.66 11.94 -8.22
C VAL A 45 -21.51 11.25 -9.31
N ASP A 46 -22.12 10.08 -9.02
CA ASP A 46 -22.98 9.21 -9.88
C ASP A 46 -22.30 8.11 -10.75
N TYR A 47 -21.01 7.80 -10.55
CA TYR A 47 -20.24 6.93 -11.47
C TYR A 47 -19.76 5.63 -10.80
N TYR A 48 -20.19 4.47 -11.35
CA TYR A 48 -19.82 3.15 -10.83
C TYR A 48 -19.01 2.32 -11.82
N TYR A 49 -17.91 1.77 -11.29
CA TYR A 49 -17.16 0.55 -11.61
C TYR A 49 -16.90 0.16 -13.08
N SER A 50 -15.65 -0.07 -13.45
CA SER A 50 -15.36 -0.87 -14.65
C SER A 50 -14.23 -1.83 -14.34
N LYS A 51 -14.46 -3.13 -14.54
CA LYS A 51 -13.35 -4.08 -14.63
C LYS A 51 -12.62 -3.77 -15.93
N ASN A 52 -11.56 -2.98 -15.79
CA ASN A 52 -10.68 -2.44 -16.84
C ASN A 52 -11.22 -1.21 -17.57
N VAL A 53 -10.75 0.00 -17.23
CA VAL A 53 -10.81 1.15 -18.13
C VAL A 53 -9.42 1.73 -18.31
N LEU A 54 -8.86 1.43 -19.47
CA LEU A 54 -7.74 2.15 -20.07
C LEU A 54 -8.30 3.08 -21.16
N THR A 55 -8.21 4.41 -20.98
CA THR A 55 -8.45 5.36 -22.08
C THR A 55 -7.26 6.29 -22.24
N ILE A 56 -6.46 6.11 -23.29
CA ILE A 56 -5.28 6.95 -23.60
C ILE A 56 -5.56 8.04 -24.62
N VAL A 57 -6.74 7.97 -25.23
CA VAL A 57 -7.28 8.98 -26.11
C VAL A 57 -8.67 9.32 -25.60
N ARG A 58 -8.99 10.63 -25.50
CA ARG A 58 -10.31 11.11 -25.06
C ARG A 58 -11.43 10.31 -25.74
N GLY A 59 -12.30 9.72 -24.92
CA GLY A 59 -13.50 9.00 -25.38
C GLY A 59 -13.23 7.69 -26.12
N ARG A 60 -12.30 6.84 -25.66
CA ARG A 60 -12.08 5.51 -26.27
C ARG A 60 -11.87 4.42 -25.24
N ALA A 61 -12.79 3.46 -25.16
CA ALA A 61 -12.66 2.27 -24.32
C ALA A 61 -11.99 1.12 -25.09
N MET A 62 -11.12 0.38 -24.42
CA MET A 62 -10.35 -0.74 -24.96
C MET A 62 -10.36 -1.90 -23.97
N PRO A 63 -10.29 -3.16 -24.42
CA PRO A 63 -10.05 -4.28 -23.52
C PRO A 63 -8.82 -4.01 -22.64
N GLY A 64 -8.81 -4.54 -21.41
CA GLY A 64 -7.66 -4.41 -20.51
C GLY A 64 -6.38 -5.01 -21.12
N PRO A 65 -5.18 -4.62 -20.68
CA PRO A 65 -3.93 -5.20 -21.18
C PRO A 65 -3.86 -6.71 -20.88
N THR A 66 -3.29 -7.48 -21.81
CA THR A 66 -3.00 -8.91 -21.59
C THR A 66 -1.99 -9.06 -20.45
N VAL A 67 -2.30 -9.88 -19.46
CA VAL A 67 -1.35 -10.19 -18.38
C VAL A 67 -0.53 -11.42 -18.74
N SER A 68 0.79 -11.28 -18.65
CA SER A 68 1.73 -12.40 -18.77
C SER A 68 2.22 -12.80 -17.38
N THR A 69 2.22 -14.11 -17.10
CA THR A 69 2.65 -14.66 -15.81
C THR A 69 3.84 -15.60 -16.01
N LEU A 70 4.86 -15.43 -15.19
CA LEU A 70 6.02 -16.32 -15.08
C LEU A 70 5.81 -17.20 -13.85
N THR A 71 5.62 -18.50 -14.09
CA THR A 71 5.41 -19.51 -13.05
C THR A 71 6.72 -20.21 -12.71
N ASN A 72 7.11 -20.24 -11.43
CA ASN A 72 8.29 -21.02 -11.02
C ASN A 72 8.38 -21.37 -9.53
N ASN A 73 7.28 -21.77 -8.87
CA ASN A 73 7.26 -22.12 -7.43
C ASN A 73 8.03 -21.07 -6.58
N VAL A 74 7.76 -19.80 -6.84
CA VAL A 74 8.38 -18.63 -6.20
C VAL A 74 7.74 -18.50 -4.78
N PRO A 75 8.38 -17.85 -3.79
CA PRO A 75 8.08 -18.09 -2.39
C PRO A 75 6.64 -17.82 -1.99
N THR A 76 6.22 -18.47 -0.91
CA THR A 76 4.94 -18.28 -0.22
C THR A 76 4.79 -16.90 0.46
N THR A 77 5.50 -15.86 0.01
CA THR A 77 5.49 -14.51 0.61
C THR A 77 5.51 -13.40 -0.44
N PRO A 78 4.73 -12.31 -0.24
CA PRO A 78 4.59 -11.26 -1.24
C PRO A 78 5.92 -10.61 -1.63
N ILE A 79 6.09 -10.29 -2.92
CA ILE A 79 7.17 -9.42 -3.39
C ILE A 79 6.94 -8.00 -2.86
N ARG A 80 8.00 -7.39 -2.35
CA ARG A 80 7.97 -6.10 -1.64
C ARG A 80 8.81 -5.03 -2.30
N ASN A 81 10.00 -5.40 -2.76
CA ASN A 81 10.95 -4.48 -3.36
C ASN A 81 11.59 -5.08 -4.61
N TRP A 82 12.20 -4.21 -5.39
CA TRP A 82 12.71 -4.54 -6.70
C TRP A 82 13.97 -3.71 -6.97
N PHE A 83 14.91 -4.28 -7.72
CA PHE A 83 15.97 -3.51 -8.35
C PHE A 83 16.38 -4.16 -9.67
N GLU A 84 17.04 -3.38 -10.52
CA GLU A 84 17.56 -3.85 -11.79
C GLU A 84 19.08 -3.75 -11.78
N ALA A 85 19.75 -4.79 -12.28
CA ALA A 85 21.19 -4.81 -12.39
C ALA A 85 21.64 -5.41 -13.73
N GLN A 86 22.83 -5.01 -14.17
CA GLN A 86 23.42 -5.46 -15.42
C GLN A 86 24.55 -6.46 -15.15
N GLU A 87 24.54 -7.60 -15.83
CA GLU A 87 25.67 -8.53 -15.86
C GLU A 87 26.87 -7.93 -16.61
N PRO A 88 28.10 -8.46 -16.39
CA PRO A 88 29.28 -8.02 -17.13
C PRO A 88 29.20 -8.14 -18.66
N ASN A 89 28.32 -9.01 -19.18
CA ASN A 89 28.07 -9.18 -20.61
C ASN A 89 27.11 -8.14 -21.22
N GLY A 90 26.55 -7.24 -20.40
CA GLY A 90 25.58 -6.22 -20.83
C GLY A 90 24.10 -6.62 -20.71
N ASN A 91 23.80 -7.85 -20.28
CA ASN A 91 22.42 -8.30 -20.05
C ASN A 91 21.84 -7.66 -18.79
N TRP A 92 20.57 -7.26 -18.85
CA TRP A 92 19.80 -6.69 -17.76
C TRP A 92 18.91 -7.72 -17.08
N TYR A 93 18.89 -7.67 -15.76
CA TYR A 93 18.07 -8.51 -14.90
C TYR A 93 17.26 -7.69 -13.92
N LEU A 94 16.04 -8.15 -13.66
CA LEU A 94 15.18 -7.67 -12.59
C LEU A 94 15.28 -8.62 -11.40
N TYR A 95 15.52 -8.08 -10.21
CA TYR A 95 15.53 -8.82 -8.95
C TYR A 95 14.26 -8.49 -8.18
N ALA A 96 13.40 -9.48 -8.00
CA ALA A 96 12.19 -9.39 -7.19
C ALA A 96 12.49 -9.88 -5.77
N ILE A 97 12.33 -9.02 -4.77
CA ILE A 97 12.70 -9.30 -3.39
C ILE A 97 11.45 -9.59 -2.55
N SER A 98 11.44 -10.76 -1.93
CA SER A 98 10.45 -11.18 -0.92
C SER A 98 11.15 -11.57 0.38
N PRO A 99 10.43 -11.58 1.52
CA PRO A 99 10.98 -12.02 2.82
C PRO A 99 11.65 -13.39 2.83
N LYS A 100 11.38 -14.26 1.85
CA LYS A 100 11.91 -15.63 1.79
C LYS A 100 12.81 -15.90 0.59
N ALA A 101 12.82 -15.06 -0.44
CA ALA A 101 13.71 -15.23 -1.56
C ALA A 101 13.90 -13.98 -2.40
N ILE A 102 14.99 -14.00 -3.16
CA ILE A 102 15.24 -13.10 -4.27
C ILE A 102 15.14 -13.88 -5.58
N THR A 103 14.29 -13.41 -6.49
CA THR A 103 14.11 -14.02 -7.81
C THR A 103 14.72 -13.14 -8.89
N LYS A 104 15.66 -13.71 -9.66
CA LYS A 104 16.33 -13.07 -10.80
C LYS A 104 15.58 -13.39 -12.09
N VAL A 105 15.16 -12.35 -12.80
CA VAL A 105 14.44 -12.43 -14.08
C VAL A 105 15.28 -11.77 -15.17
N ASP A 106 15.55 -12.49 -16.25
CA ASP A 106 16.16 -11.93 -17.45
C ASP A 106 15.15 -11.04 -18.16
N ILE A 107 15.47 -9.75 -18.27
CA ILE A 107 14.67 -8.73 -18.96
C ILE A 107 15.35 -8.23 -20.23
N THR A 108 16.49 -8.83 -20.60
CA THR A 108 17.25 -8.51 -21.82
C THR A 108 16.56 -9.08 -23.05
N ALA A 109 16.03 -10.29 -22.96
CA ALA A 109 15.32 -10.94 -24.05
C ALA A 109 13.91 -10.33 -24.27
N GLY A 110 13.39 -10.48 -25.50
CA GLY A 110 12.04 -10.02 -25.85
C GLY A 110 10.94 -10.66 -24.99
N THR A 111 11.14 -11.92 -24.59
CA THR A 111 10.29 -12.64 -23.63
C THR A 111 11.07 -12.83 -22.32
N PRO A 112 10.60 -12.24 -21.21
CA PRO A 112 11.22 -12.43 -19.90
C PRO A 112 11.22 -13.89 -19.44
N ALA A 113 12.25 -14.27 -18.70
CA ALA A 113 12.37 -15.61 -18.12
C ALA A 113 13.03 -15.57 -16.74
N ILE A 114 12.50 -16.37 -15.80
CA ILE A 114 13.15 -16.58 -14.50
C ILE A 114 14.43 -17.37 -14.72
N LYS A 115 15.52 -16.93 -14.10
CA LYS A 115 16.85 -17.53 -14.23
C LYS A 115 17.35 -18.14 -12.94
N GLU A 116 17.03 -17.50 -11.81
CA GLU A 116 17.51 -17.91 -10.50
C GLU A 116 16.47 -17.55 -9.45
N ASN A 117 16.38 -18.37 -8.41
CA ASN A 117 15.58 -18.09 -7.23
C ASN A 117 16.38 -18.52 -5.99
N VAL A 118 16.81 -17.55 -5.20
CA VAL A 118 17.63 -17.78 -3.99
C VAL A 118 16.70 -17.83 -2.78
N GLY A 119 16.37 -19.04 -2.29
CA GLY A 119 15.40 -19.28 -1.21
C GLY A 119 15.86 -20.29 -0.14
N PRO A 120 15.07 -20.53 0.94
CA PRO A 120 15.47 -21.15 2.22
C PRO A 120 16.04 -22.56 2.18
N ASP A 121 15.93 -23.30 1.07
CA ASP A 121 16.34 -24.70 1.04
C ASP A 121 17.81 -24.91 0.62
N VAL A 122 18.57 -23.84 0.41
CA VAL A 122 20.02 -23.93 0.18
C VAL A 122 20.73 -22.69 0.77
N GLY A 123 21.05 -22.71 2.06
CA GLY A 123 21.92 -21.68 2.69
C GLY A 123 21.41 -20.24 2.61
N SER A 124 20.09 -20.03 2.74
CA SER A 124 19.47 -18.71 2.49
C SER A 124 19.73 -17.68 3.60
N PRO A 125 20.00 -16.41 3.21
CA PRO A 125 20.07 -15.27 4.12
C PRO A 125 18.72 -14.73 4.62
N PHE A 126 17.58 -15.35 4.29
CA PHE A 126 16.26 -14.71 4.51
C PHE A 126 15.32 -15.53 5.40
N SER A 127 14.75 -14.92 6.44
CA SER A 127 13.84 -15.58 7.39
C SER A 127 12.35 -15.27 7.15
N ALA A 128 11.48 -16.20 7.55
CA ALA A 128 10.06 -16.22 7.22
C ALA A 128 9.19 -15.08 7.79
N VAL A 129 9.74 -14.17 8.62
CA VAL A 129 8.93 -13.44 9.61
C VAL A 129 8.71 -11.94 9.31
N ALA A 130 9.46 -11.27 8.41
CA ALA A 130 9.41 -9.79 8.39
C ALA A 130 9.60 -9.07 7.05
N ARG A 131 9.31 -7.75 7.08
CA ARG A 131 9.18 -6.81 5.96
C ARG A 131 10.58 -6.34 5.50
N LEU A 132 11.06 -6.81 4.35
CA LEU A 132 12.28 -6.27 3.74
C LEU A 132 12.03 -4.84 3.25
N GLY A 133 12.98 -3.93 3.47
CA GLY A 133 12.93 -2.57 2.93
C GLY A 133 13.68 -2.39 1.61
N GLN A 134 13.85 -1.13 1.23
CA GLN A 134 14.36 -0.78 -0.10
C GLN A 134 15.85 -1.14 -0.20
N PRO A 135 16.26 -1.80 -1.31
CA PRO A 135 17.65 -2.00 -1.60
C PRO A 135 18.31 -0.68 -2.02
N VAL A 136 19.60 -0.53 -1.74
CA VAL A 136 20.41 0.61 -2.20
C VAL A 136 21.61 0.09 -2.98
N SER A 137 22.03 0.84 -3.99
CA SER A 137 23.34 0.63 -4.63
C SER A 137 24.34 1.58 -4.00
N ALA A 138 25.39 1.08 -3.36
CA ALA A 138 26.47 1.92 -2.85
C ALA A 138 27.73 1.77 -3.71
N PRO A 139 28.50 2.85 -3.95
CA PRO A 139 29.84 2.75 -4.51
C PRO A 139 30.74 2.00 -3.53
N SER A 140 31.47 0.99 -3.99
CA SER A 140 32.47 0.32 -3.14
C SER A 140 33.68 1.25 -2.92
N SER A 141 34.36 1.08 -1.79
CA SER A 141 35.67 1.72 -1.51
C SER A 141 36.78 1.28 -2.47
N LEU A 142 36.52 0.29 -3.33
CA LEU A 142 37.46 -0.29 -4.28
C LEU A 142 37.35 0.29 -5.71
N GLY A 143 36.43 1.22 -5.94
CA GLY A 143 36.39 2.06 -7.14
C GLY A 143 35.09 1.96 -7.97
N PRO A 144 34.97 2.75 -9.05
CA PRO A 144 33.70 3.00 -9.75
C PRO A 144 33.12 1.80 -10.51
N SER A 145 33.90 0.73 -10.73
CA SER A 145 33.50 -0.45 -11.51
C SER A 145 32.77 -1.52 -10.71
N GLU A 146 32.68 -1.40 -9.38
CA GLU A 146 32.02 -2.36 -8.49
C GLU A 146 30.87 -1.69 -7.74
N LYS A 147 29.75 -1.41 -8.44
CA LYS A 147 28.49 -1.07 -7.76
C LYS A 147 27.97 -2.34 -7.08
N ARG A 148 27.70 -2.27 -5.77
CA ARG A 148 27.14 -3.38 -4.99
C ARG A 148 25.73 -3.04 -4.53
N TRP A 149 24.85 -4.03 -4.54
CA TRP A 149 23.49 -3.88 -4.01
C TRP A 149 23.45 -4.38 -2.58
N PHE A 150 22.91 -3.54 -1.69
CA PHE A 150 22.67 -3.88 -0.29
C PHE A 150 21.17 -4.02 -0.08
N VAL A 151 20.78 -5.13 0.53
CA VAL A 151 19.40 -5.47 0.85
C VAL A 151 19.28 -5.55 2.39
N PRO A 152 18.35 -4.81 3.00
CA PRO A 152 18.04 -4.94 4.42
C PRO A 152 17.76 -6.40 4.80
N GLY A 153 18.36 -6.91 5.88
CA GLY A 153 18.04 -8.21 6.45
C GLY A 153 16.83 -8.14 7.37
N ASN A 154 16.34 -9.32 7.79
CA ASN A 154 15.09 -9.42 8.55
C ASN A 154 15.11 -10.43 9.70
N SER A 155 16.26 -11.04 9.99
CA SER A 155 16.48 -11.94 11.12
C SER A 155 17.15 -11.18 12.25
N TYR A 156 16.52 -11.15 13.42
CA TYR A 156 17.17 -10.68 14.64
C TYR A 156 18.00 -11.84 15.19
N TRP A 157 19.28 -11.61 15.36
CA TRP A 157 20.14 -12.52 16.12
C TRP A 157 20.47 -11.83 17.43
N GLU A 158 20.04 -12.45 18.53
CA GLU A 158 20.55 -12.13 19.84
C GLU A 158 21.78 -13.01 20.05
N THR A 159 22.93 -12.37 20.21
CA THR A 159 24.12 -13.09 20.64
C THR A 159 24.25 -12.88 22.12
N ALA A 160 24.00 -13.93 22.90
CA ALA A 160 24.11 -13.88 24.36
C ALA A 160 25.46 -13.28 24.79
N PRO A 161 25.50 -12.46 25.85
CA PRO A 161 26.75 -11.94 26.37
C PRO A 161 27.78 -13.05 26.60
N VAL A 162 28.99 -12.86 26.09
CA VAL A 162 30.09 -13.81 26.26
C VAL A 162 31.09 -13.23 27.24
N PHE A 163 31.50 -14.05 28.21
CA PHE A 163 32.52 -13.67 29.18
C PHE A 163 33.89 -13.56 28.50
N ASP A 164 34.59 -12.46 28.76
CA ASP A 164 35.93 -12.19 28.25
C ASP A 164 36.99 -12.43 29.35
N ALA A 165 37.03 -11.57 30.38
CA ALA A 165 38.06 -11.64 31.42
C ALA A 165 37.55 -11.28 32.81
N ALA A 166 38.29 -11.69 33.85
CA ALA A 166 38.06 -11.29 35.22
C ALA A 166 39.37 -11.00 35.96
N SER A 167 39.35 -10.06 36.90
CA SER A 167 40.48 -9.75 37.78
C SER A 167 39.99 -9.13 39.08
N SER A 168 40.69 -9.34 40.19
CA SER A 168 40.35 -8.74 41.48
C SER A 168 41.58 -8.30 42.25
N THR A 169 41.41 -7.38 43.20
CA THR A 169 42.44 -7.01 44.15
C THR A 169 41.85 -6.47 45.45
N ALA A 170 42.62 -6.56 46.54
CA ALA A 170 42.35 -5.90 47.81
C ALA A 170 43.50 -4.94 48.13
N ALA A 171 43.19 -3.66 48.35
CA ALA A 171 44.18 -2.62 48.63
C ALA A 171 43.59 -1.49 49.49
N VAL A 172 44.42 -0.51 49.83
CA VAL A 172 44.00 0.76 50.43
C VAL A 172 43.85 1.80 49.32
N SER A 173 42.83 2.65 49.40
CA SER A 173 42.58 3.70 48.39
C SER A 173 43.83 4.53 48.04
N PRO A 174 44.13 4.76 46.74
CA PRO A 174 43.42 4.25 45.57
C PRO A 174 43.69 2.76 45.33
N ILE A 175 42.64 1.99 45.07
CA ILE A 175 42.76 0.57 44.70
C ILE A 175 43.01 0.54 43.19
N THR A 176 44.21 0.10 42.78
CA THR A 176 44.62 0.06 41.37
C THR A 176 45.08 -1.33 40.98
N PHE A 177 44.57 -1.84 39.85
CA PHE A 177 44.98 -3.12 39.28
C PHE A 177 44.80 -3.13 37.76
N SER A 178 45.62 -3.89 37.06
CA SER A 178 45.51 -4.08 35.62
C SER A 178 44.37 -5.03 35.28
N HIS A 179 43.53 -4.66 34.31
CA HIS A 179 42.52 -5.51 33.71
C HIS A 179 42.64 -5.46 32.18
N THR A 180 42.61 -6.63 31.55
CA THR A 180 42.71 -6.75 30.09
C THR A 180 41.32 -6.97 29.51
N VAL A 181 40.83 -5.99 28.75
CA VAL A 181 39.61 -6.14 27.95
C VAL A 181 39.99 -6.68 26.58
N GLY A 182 39.28 -7.72 26.13
CA GLY A 182 39.46 -8.36 24.84
C GLY A 182 39.14 -7.46 23.65
N THR A 183 39.39 -8.00 22.46
CA THR A 183 39.15 -7.32 21.17
C THR A 183 37.80 -7.66 20.55
N GLY A 184 36.91 -8.32 21.30
CA GLY A 184 35.54 -8.58 20.89
C GLY A 184 34.75 -7.30 20.60
N ASN A 185 33.65 -7.44 19.87
CA ASN A 185 32.72 -6.35 19.61
C ASN A 185 31.71 -6.20 20.76
N ASN A 186 31.06 -5.03 20.85
CA ASN A 186 29.96 -4.79 21.81
C ASN A 186 30.34 -5.09 23.26
N ARG A 187 31.37 -4.39 23.75
CA ARG A 187 31.99 -4.71 25.03
C ARG A 187 31.36 -3.97 26.19
N VAL A 188 31.36 -4.60 27.36
CA VAL A 188 31.06 -3.95 28.64
C VAL A 188 32.09 -4.38 29.67
N LEU A 189 32.54 -3.42 30.48
CA LEU A 189 33.33 -3.67 31.68
C LEU A 189 32.47 -3.38 32.91
N LYS A 190 32.26 -4.38 33.76
CA LYS A 190 31.64 -4.27 35.08
C LYS A 190 32.72 -4.27 36.16
N VAL A 191 32.64 -3.34 37.10
CA VAL A 191 33.50 -3.28 38.29
C VAL A 191 32.65 -3.24 39.53
N ASP A 192 32.86 -4.19 40.43
CA ASP A 192 32.24 -4.22 41.75
C ASP A 192 33.27 -3.77 42.80
N VAL A 193 32.85 -2.88 43.70
CA VAL A 193 33.67 -2.30 44.76
C VAL A 193 33.00 -2.56 46.10
N ILE A 194 33.75 -3.13 47.03
CA ILE A 194 33.36 -3.29 48.42
C ILE A 194 34.37 -2.62 49.32
N ARG A 195 33.90 -1.80 50.25
CA ARG A 195 34.74 -1.03 51.16
C ARG A 195 34.13 -0.89 52.53
N SER A 196 34.96 -0.54 53.50
CA SER A 196 34.48 0.12 54.72
C SER A 196 33.84 1.47 54.37
N CYS A 197 32.81 1.87 55.12
CA CYS A 197 32.20 3.18 55.00
C CYS A 197 31.39 3.55 56.25
N PHE A 198 31.41 4.83 56.64
CA PHE A 198 30.43 5.39 57.57
C PHE A 198 29.13 5.80 56.85
N LEU A 199 28.08 6.09 57.62
CA LEU A 199 26.72 6.44 57.16
C LEU A 199 26.62 7.56 56.10
N TYR A 200 27.69 8.34 55.89
CA TYR A 200 27.70 9.49 54.99
C TYR A 200 28.85 9.50 53.99
N ASP A 201 29.59 8.41 53.84
CA ASP A 201 30.71 8.39 52.89
C ASP A 201 30.20 8.39 51.45
N PRO A 202 30.64 9.33 50.61
CA PRO A 202 30.23 9.39 49.21
C PRO A 202 30.84 8.22 48.43
N ASP A 203 30.16 7.84 47.34
CA ASP A 203 30.55 6.72 46.47
C ASP A 203 31.97 6.83 45.91
N ALA A 204 32.53 5.67 45.56
CA ALA A 204 33.83 5.62 44.93
C ALA A 204 33.77 6.26 43.53
N THR A 205 34.87 6.82 43.07
CA THR A 205 35.05 7.09 41.64
C THR A 205 35.85 5.96 41.04
N VAL A 206 35.41 5.46 39.89
CA VAL A 206 36.06 4.35 39.19
C VAL A 206 36.39 4.77 37.77
N THR A 207 37.63 4.53 37.37
CA THR A 207 38.08 4.75 35.99
C THR A 207 38.74 3.50 35.42
N TYR A 208 38.65 3.30 34.11
CA TYR A 208 39.39 2.29 33.38
C TYR A 208 40.16 2.94 32.23
N GLY A 209 41.50 2.82 32.22
CA GLY A 209 42.33 3.53 31.24
C GLY A 209 42.15 5.05 31.26
N GLY A 210 41.77 5.61 32.42
CA GLY A 210 41.43 7.02 32.60
C GLY A 210 40.00 7.42 32.20
N VAL A 211 39.20 6.51 31.63
CA VAL A 211 37.78 6.76 31.29
C VAL A 211 36.92 6.51 32.53
N ALA A 212 36.09 7.48 32.91
CA ALA A 212 35.18 7.36 34.04
C ALA A 212 34.08 6.32 33.79
N MET A 213 33.78 5.50 34.79
CA MET A 213 32.70 4.51 34.75
C MET A 213 31.43 5.04 35.42
N THR A 214 30.27 4.54 35.01
CA THR A 214 28.97 4.94 35.56
C THR A 214 28.55 3.99 36.68
N GLN A 215 28.18 4.51 37.85
CA GLN A 215 27.64 3.70 38.94
C GLN A 215 26.19 3.30 38.63
N ILE A 216 25.89 2.00 38.69
CA ILE A 216 24.54 1.47 38.42
C ILE A 216 23.80 1.02 39.68
N GLY A 217 24.52 0.87 40.79
CA GLY A 217 23.97 0.37 42.04
C GLY A 217 24.87 0.62 43.24
N GLY A 218 24.23 0.72 44.41
CA GLY A 218 24.87 0.89 45.71
C GLY A 218 24.03 0.26 46.82
N PHE A 219 24.68 -0.42 47.76
CA PHE A 219 24.02 -1.01 48.93
C PHE A 219 24.89 -0.81 50.18
N GLY A 220 24.25 -0.48 51.30
CA GLY A 220 24.89 -0.21 52.58
C GLY A 220 24.79 1.27 53.01
N PRO A 221 25.26 1.60 54.24
CA PRO A 221 25.85 0.66 55.19
C PRO A 221 24.83 -0.27 55.85
N TRP A 222 25.23 -1.53 56.08
CA TRP A 222 24.45 -2.49 56.87
C TRP A 222 24.68 -2.23 58.39
N PRO A 223 23.62 -2.08 59.21
CA PRO A 223 23.71 -1.42 60.52
C PRO A 223 24.28 -2.26 61.67
N GLU A 224 24.46 -3.58 61.52
CA GLU A 224 24.76 -4.48 62.63
C GLU A 224 26.25 -4.85 62.69
N GLU A 225 27.15 -3.87 62.93
CA GLU A 225 28.60 -4.05 63.20
C GLU A 225 29.57 -4.02 62.00
N GLY A 226 29.08 -3.91 60.75
CA GLY A 226 29.93 -4.05 59.55
C GLY A 226 30.33 -2.78 58.80
N PHE A 227 29.53 -1.70 58.81
CA PHE A 227 29.80 -0.45 58.08
C PHE A 227 30.43 -0.69 56.69
N ARG A 228 29.79 -1.54 55.86
CA ARG A 228 30.26 -1.86 54.50
C ARG A 228 29.33 -1.32 53.43
N ARG A 229 29.91 -0.91 52.30
CA ARG A 229 29.18 -0.53 51.10
C ARG A 229 29.69 -1.31 49.91
N MET A 230 28.73 -1.82 49.15
CA MET A 230 28.92 -2.47 47.86
C MET A 230 28.43 -1.53 46.78
N SER A 231 29.16 -1.40 45.68
CA SER A 231 28.82 -0.55 44.56
C SER A 231 29.24 -1.19 43.25
N THR A 232 28.39 -1.12 42.24
CA THR A 232 28.66 -1.68 40.91
C THR A 232 28.75 -0.54 39.90
N TYR A 233 29.78 -0.58 39.06
CA TYR A 233 30.06 0.38 38.00
C TYR A 233 30.11 -0.33 36.66
N ILE A 234 29.65 0.34 35.61
CA ILE A 234 29.69 -0.15 34.23
C ILE A 234 30.35 0.89 33.32
N LEU A 235 31.18 0.40 32.40
CA LEU A 235 31.68 1.14 31.25
C LEU A 235 31.26 0.42 29.98
N VAL A 236 30.54 1.14 29.13
CA VAL A 236 30.15 0.71 27.78
C VAL A 236 31.30 0.99 26.82
N ASN A 237 31.51 0.09 25.86
CA ASN A 237 32.61 0.11 24.91
C ASN A 237 33.99 0.47 25.52
N PRO A 238 34.44 -0.25 26.58
CA PRO A 238 35.75 -0.02 27.18
C PRO A 238 36.88 -0.20 26.14
N PRO A 239 37.97 0.58 26.19
CA PRO A 239 39.14 0.36 25.35
C PRO A 239 39.70 -1.06 25.49
N SER A 240 40.02 -1.74 24.39
CA SER A 240 40.72 -3.04 24.43
C SER A 240 42.14 -2.92 24.96
N GLY A 241 42.67 -4.03 25.46
CA GLY A 241 44.04 -4.16 25.92
C GLY A 241 44.15 -4.08 27.44
N ALA A 242 45.38 -4.14 27.94
CA ALA A 242 45.66 -4.02 29.37
C ALA A 242 45.63 -2.54 29.76
N ASN A 243 44.67 -2.15 30.61
CA ASN A 243 44.61 -0.83 31.23
C ASN A 243 44.33 -0.97 32.73
N ASP A 244 44.63 0.08 33.48
CA ASP A 244 44.37 0.09 34.92
C ASP A 244 42.90 0.40 35.20
N VAL A 245 42.31 -0.42 36.07
CA VAL A 245 41.12 -0.05 36.86
C VAL A 245 41.63 0.70 38.08
N VAL A 246 41.18 1.93 38.26
CA VAL A 246 41.52 2.80 39.40
C VAL A 246 40.24 3.14 40.15
N VAL A 247 40.14 2.66 41.39
CA VAL A 247 39.05 2.98 42.31
C VAL A 247 39.58 3.96 43.35
N THR A 248 39.04 5.17 43.36
CA THR A 248 39.41 6.22 44.31
C THR A 248 38.29 6.43 45.32
N LEU A 249 38.62 6.19 46.59
CA LEU A 249 37.79 6.49 47.74
C LEU A 249 38.25 7.82 48.35
N GLU A 250 37.31 8.64 48.84
CA GLU A 250 37.65 9.94 49.46
C GLU A 250 38.52 9.82 50.72
N VAL A 251 38.41 8.70 51.43
CA VAL A 251 39.21 8.38 52.61
C VAL A 251 40.12 7.18 52.29
N ALA A 252 41.34 7.21 52.81
CA ALA A 252 42.30 6.12 52.66
C ALA A 252 41.88 4.90 53.49
N GLU A 253 40.95 4.11 52.95
CA GLU A 253 40.40 2.91 53.58
C GLU A 253 40.69 1.65 52.78
N ALA A 254 40.69 0.52 53.48
CA ALA A 254 40.81 -0.79 52.86
C ALA A 254 39.52 -1.16 52.11
N GLY A 255 39.68 -1.57 50.86
CA GLY A 255 38.60 -2.10 50.05
C GLY A 255 39.08 -3.19 49.12
N THR A 256 38.10 -3.86 48.52
CA THR A 256 38.30 -4.89 47.50
C THR A 256 37.51 -4.48 46.29
N ALA A 257 38.11 -4.65 45.12
CA ALA A 257 37.44 -4.42 43.86
C ALA A 257 37.69 -5.62 42.92
N GLY A 258 36.69 -5.93 42.11
CA GLY A 258 36.84 -6.91 41.05
C GLY A 258 36.17 -6.44 39.78
N ALA A 259 36.76 -6.81 38.66
CA ALA A 259 36.34 -6.44 37.32
C ALA A 259 36.00 -7.68 36.51
N THR A 260 34.96 -7.59 35.69
CA THR A 260 34.61 -8.58 34.65
C THR A 260 34.29 -7.86 33.35
N SER A 261 34.89 -8.31 32.25
CA SER A 261 34.59 -7.83 30.90
C SER A 261 33.77 -8.85 30.13
N TRP A 262 32.95 -8.33 29.21
CA TRP A 262 32.00 -9.08 28.41
C TRP A 262 31.98 -8.53 26.99
N GLU A 263 31.69 -9.39 26.02
CA GLU A 263 31.41 -9.05 24.61
C GLU A 263 29.97 -9.45 24.24
N ASN A 264 29.46 -8.97 23.10
CA ASN A 264 28.08 -9.18 22.65
C ASN A 264 27.02 -8.62 23.61
N VAL A 265 27.32 -7.50 24.27
CA VAL A 265 26.38 -6.80 25.16
C VAL A 265 25.78 -5.59 24.44
N ASP A 266 24.47 -5.36 24.57
CA ASP A 266 23.81 -4.17 24.01
C ASP A 266 24.52 -2.88 24.47
N GLN A 267 24.93 -2.03 23.53
CA GLN A 267 25.67 -0.81 23.86
C GLN A 267 24.77 0.37 24.25
N ASP A 268 23.48 0.31 23.92
CA ASP A 268 22.50 1.36 24.25
C ASP A 268 21.72 1.01 25.53
N ASP A 269 21.53 -0.28 25.82
CA ASP A 269 20.95 -0.79 27.07
C ASP A 269 21.67 -2.02 27.63
N PRO A 270 22.89 -1.83 28.13
CA PRO A 270 23.78 -2.93 28.50
C PRO A 270 23.29 -3.82 29.65
N TYR A 271 22.32 -3.36 30.45
CA TYR A 271 21.90 -4.07 31.65
C TYR A 271 20.44 -3.86 32.05
N GLY A 272 19.87 -4.81 32.78
CA GLY A 272 18.54 -4.71 33.39
C GLY A 272 18.55 -4.20 34.83
N ALA A 273 17.49 -4.49 35.59
CA ALA A 273 17.36 -3.99 36.96
C ALA A 273 18.48 -4.53 37.87
N TRP A 274 19.18 -3.63 38.58
CA TRP A 274 20.16 -4.02 39.59
C TRP A 274 19.44 -4.40 40.89
N MET A 275 19.64 -5.64 41.35
CA MET A 275 18.99 -6.21 42.53
C MET A 275 20.01 -6.45 43.64
N ARG A 276 19.56 -6.39 44.90
CA ARG A 276 20.42 -6.51 46.08
C ARG A 276 19.70 -7.21 47.24
N SER A 277 20.49 -7.82 48.12
CA SER A 277 20.02 -8.46 49.34
C SER A 277 21.13 -8.48 50.39
N GLY A 278 20.77 -8.48 51.66
CA GLY A 278 21.70 -8.63 52.77
C GLY A 278 20.97 -9.11 54.01
N LYS A 279 21.54 -10.11 54.71
CA LYS A 279 21.00 -10.76 55.91
C LYS A 279 22.15 -11.42 56.70
N GLU A 280 21.82 -11.99 57.84
CA GLU A 280 22.65 -12.98 58.52
C GLU A 280 22.36 -14.40 58.00
N GLY A 281 23.36 -15.29 58.08
CA GLY A 281 23.17 -16.73 57.86
C GLY A 281 23.70 -17.20 56.50
N SER A 282 23.20 -18.34 56.02
CA SER A 282 23.64 -18.97 54.77
C SER A 282 22.46 -19.73 54.15
N PRO A 283 22.28 -19.74 52.82
CA PRO A 283 23.12 -19.08 51.81
C PRO A 283 22.89 -17.56 51.69
N ALA A 284 23.86 -16.84 51.11
CA ALA A 284 23.66 -15.50 50.60
C ALA A 284 22.93 -15.56 49.27
N THR A 285 21.78 -14.91 49.14
CA THR A 285 20.94 -15.01 47.93
C THR A 285 20.29 -13.70 47.52
N VAL A 286 20.09 -13.55 46.20
CA VAL A 286 19.27 -12.51 45.58
C VAL A 286 18.51 -13.09 44.38
N ASP A 287 17.22 -12.78 44.32
CA ASP A 287 16.38 -13.10 43.16
C ASP A 287 16.40 -11.91 42.19
N ILE A 288 16.64 -12.19 40.91
CA ILE A 288 16.75 -11.18 39.86
C ILE A 288 15.97 -11.55 38.58
N PRO A 289 15.07 -10.67 38.09
CA PRO A 289 14.38 -10.89 36.83
C PRO A 289 15.37 -10.77 35.67
N SER A 290 15.30 -11.71 34.73
CA SER A 290 16.16 -11.75 33.54
C SER A 290 15.42 -12.44 32.38
N ALA A 291 15.93 -12.34 31.16
CA ALA A 291 15.45 -13.07 29.98
C ALA A 291 16.40 -14.24 29.63
N ALA A 292 15.95 -15.20 28.84
CA ALA A 292 16.69 -16.45 28.56
C ALA A 292 18.00 -16.26 27.77
N ASP A 293 18.10 -15.13 27.09
CA ASP A 293 19.16 -14.64 26.20
C ASP A 293 20.15 -13.69 26.91
N GLU A 294 19.88 -13.32 28.16
CA GLU A 294 20.73 -12.49 29.00
C GLU A 294 21.75 -13.33 29.82
N VAL A 295 22.71 -12.65 30.45
CA VAL A 295 23.59 -13.25 31.47
C VAL A 295 23.51 -12.46 32.76
N VAL A 296 23.19 -13.11 33.86
CA VAL A 296 23.19 -12.49 35.19
C VAL A 296 24.61 -12.50 35.74
N SER A 297 25.14 -11.35 36.16
CA SER A 297 26.41 -11.24 36.89
C SER A 297 26.17 -10.71 38.29
N ASP A 298 26.75 -11.36 39.29
CA ASP A 298 26.60 -10.99 40.69
C ASP A 298 27.91 -10.53 41.34
N CYS A 299 27.81 -10.00 42.56
CA CYS A 299 28.91 -9.84 43.48
C CYS A 299 28.42 -10.06 44.90
N VAL A 300 29.15 -10.86 45.68
CA VAL A 300 28.87 -11.18 47.08
C VAL A 300 29.99 -10.70 47.98
N TRP A 301 29.62 -10.33 49.20
CA TRP A 301 30.51 -10.08 50.33
C TRP A 301 30.01 -10.82 51.56
N SER A 302 30.93 -11.33 52.38
CA SER A 302 30.64 -11.90 53.70
C SER A 302 31.55 -11.34 54.81
N TYR A 303 31.00 -11.28 56.02
CA TYR A 303 31.69 -10.79 57.22
C TYR A 303 32.52 -11.89 57.91
N MET A 304 33.52 -11.47 58.70
CA MET A 304 34.37 -12.31 59.57
C MET A 304 35.13 -13.46 58.87
N THR A 305 35.21 -14.66 59.47
CA THR A 305 36.01 -15.82 59.03
C THR A 305 35.32 -16.68 57.98
N ALA A 306 34.23 -16.17 57.39
CA ALA A 306 33.44 -16.96 56.46
C ALA A 306 34.23 -17.30 55.19
N THR A 307 34.13 -18.53 54.72
CA THR A 307 34.49 -18.87 53.33
C THR A 307 33.24 -18.90 52.47
N ILE A 308 33.34 -18.35 51.27
CA ILE A 308 32.26 -18.31 50.28
C ILE A 308 32.50 -19.37 49.19
N THR A 309 31.42 -20.05 48.80
CA THR A 309 31.40 -21.00 47.69
C THR A 309 30.24 -20.67 46.78
N VAL A 310 30.51 -20.54 45.47
CA VAL A 310 29.51 -20.25 44.44
C VAL A 310 28.42 -21.33 44.38
N GLY A 311 27.19 -20.93 44.06
CA GLY A 311 26.08 -21.86 43.85
C GLY A 311 26.30 -22.83 42.67
N PRO A 312 25.56 -23.95 42.63
CA PRO A 312 25.79 -25.05 41.68
C PRO A 312 25.55 -24.70 40.21
N ASP A 313 24.67 -23.75 39.90
CA ASP A 313 24.30 -23.36 38.53
C ASP A 313 25.06 -22.09 38.06
N GLN A 314 25.94 -21.57 38.92
CA GLN A 314 26.68 -20.34 38.69
C GLN A 314 28.16 -20.64 38.37
N THR A 315 28.74 -19.85 37.47
CA THR A 315 30.17 -19.88 37.15
C THR A 315 30.91 -18.80 37.94
N GLN A 316 31.81 -19.18 38.83
CA GLN A 316 32.67 -18.22 39.55
C GLN A 316 33.58 -17.46 38.57
N ARG A 317 33.57 -16.12 38.65
CA ARG A 317 34.41 -15.22 37.84
C ARG A 317 35.65 -14.78 38.58
N TRP A 318 35.51 -14.40 39.84
CA TRP A 318 36.63 -14.14 40.73
C TRP A 318 36.22 -14.36 42.19
N ASN A 319 37.19 -14.62 43.04
CA ASN A 319 37.00 -14.83 44.47
C ASN A 319 38.25 -14.36 45.22
N GLU A 320 38.10 -13.28 45.96
CA GLU A 320 39.17 -12.60 46.68
C GLU A 320 39.02 -12.88 48.18
N LEU A 321 40.11 -13.33 48.81
CA LEU A 321 40.20 -13.66 50.24
C LEU A 321 39.16 -14.68 50.75
N ASN A 322 38.49 -15.43 49.86
CA ASN A 322 37.35 -16.31 50.18
C ASN A 322 36.18 -15.59 50.87
N LYS A 323 36.07 -14.27 50.72
CA LYS A 323 35.06 -13.43 51.40
C LYS A 323 34.29 -12.55 50.45
N ILE A 324 34.84 -12.36 49.25
CA ILE A 324 34.27 -11.51 48.23
C ILE A 324 34.39 -12.24 46.92
N GLY A 325 33.30 -12.34 46.18
CA GLY A 325 33.31 -13.05 44.92
C GLY A 325 32.34 -12.46 43.93
N SER A 326 32.51 -12.86 42.70
CA SER A 326 31.57 -12.61 41.61
C SER A 326 31.43 -13.89 40.82
N SER A 327 30.23 -14.10 40.32
CA SER A 327 29.85 -15.20 39.46
C SER A 327 28.92 -14.71 38.37
N SER A 328 28.56 -15.62 37.47
CA SER A 328 27.51 -15.38 36.51
C SER A 328 26.72 -16.65 36.22
N GLU A 329 25.49 -16.47 35.75
CA GLU A 329 24.59 -17.55 35.35
C GLU A 329 23.83 -17.14 34.07
N PRO A 330 23.51 -18.07 33.16
CA PRO A 330 22.59 -17.80 32.06
C PRO A 330 21.24 -17.27 32.57
N GLY A 331 20.67 -16.30 31.88
CA GLY A 331 19.41 -15.69 32.27
C GLY A 331 18.21 -16.64 32.15
N ALA A 332 17.15 -16.32 32.90
CA ALA A 332 15.82 -16.89 32.82
C ALA A 332 14.83 -15.93 33.49
N ASN A 333 13.51 -16.14 33.31
CA ASN A 333 12.43 -15.28 33.85
C ASN A 333 12.67 -14.80 35.29
N MET A 334 13.25 -15.66 36.13
CA MET A 334 13.70 -15.35 37.48
C MET A 334 14.91 -16.24 37.79
N ILE A 335 16.05 -15.63 38.09
CA ILE A 335 17.28 -16.33 38.51
C ILE A 335 17.54 -16.02 39.99
N THR A 336 18.00 -17.03 40.75
CA THR A 336 18.45 -16.86 42.13
C THR A 336 19.96 -17.02 42.19
N MET A 337 20.68 -15.91 42.26
CA MET A 337 22.13 -15.96 42.49
C MET A 337 22.39 -16.32 43.96
N SER A 338 23.28 -17.28 44.20
CA SER A 338 23.50 -17.86 45.53
C SER A 338 24.97 -18.14 45.85
N TRP A 339 25.33 -17.96 47.13
CA TRP A 339 26.64 -18.33 47.66
C TRP A 339 26.50 -19.01 49.01
N THR A 340 27.10 -20.18 49.15
CA THR A 340 27.16 -20.89 50.43
C THR A 340 28.27 -20.30 51.29
N LEU A 341 27.93 -19.89 52.51
CA LEU A 341 28.87 -19.34 53.49
C LEU A 341 29.15 -20.38 54.59
N THR A 342 30.42 -20.57 54.97
CA THR A 342 30.81 -21.42 56.13
C THR A 342 31.49 -20.59 57.20
N GLY A 343 31.04 -20.65 58.46
CA GLY A 343 31.51 -19.81 59.58
C GLY A 343 30.34 -19.30 60.45
N THR A 344 30.64 -18.59 61.55
CA THR A 344 29.66 -17.82 62.34
C THR A 344 30.34 -16.61 63.00
N PRO A 345 29.71 -15.42 63.04
CA PRO A 345 28.50 -14.99 62.32
C PRO A 345 28.80 -14.67 60.84
N ASN A 346 27.82 -14.93 59.95
CA ASN A 346 27.94 -14.77 58.50
C ASN A 346 26.98 -13.68 58.01
N ASP A 347 27.28 -12.42 58.29
CA ASP A 347 26.56 -11.32 57.65
C ASP A 347 27.02 -11.24 56.22
N TRP A 348 26.09 -10.98 55.31
CA TRP A 348 26.43 -10.92 53.90
C TRP A 348 25.65 -9.85 53.17
N MET A 349 26.23 -9.43 52.06
CA MET A 349 25.62 -8.55 51.07
C MET A 349 25.86 -9.18 49.72
N ILE A 350 24.84 -9.18 48.86
CA ILE A 350 24.94 -9.65 47.49
C ILE A 350 24.17 -8.69 46.59
N CYS A 351 24.71 -8.45 45.40
CA CYS A 351 24.01 -7.76 44.33
C CYS A 351 24.13 -8.54 43.02
N ALA A 352 23.19 -8.32 42.12
CA ALA A 352 23.21 -8.91 40.79
C ALA A 352 22.63 -7.95 39.75
N VAL A 353 23.04 -8.13 38.51
CA VAL A 353 22.56 -7.38 37.35
C VAL A 353 22.54 -8.30 36.11
N PRO A 354 21.46 -8.32 35.32
CA PRO A 354 21.48 -9.00 34.03
C PRO A 354 22.15 -8.11 32.98
N LEU A 355 23.03 -8.68 32.18
CA LEU A 355 23.62 -8.09 30.99
C LEU A 355 22.80 -8.51 29.77
N LYS A 356 22.49 -7.54 28.90
CA LYS A 356 21.60 -7.77 27.76
C LYS A 356 22.37 -8.12 26.49
N PRO A 357 21.90 -9.07 25.67
CA PRO A 357 22.56 -9.42 24.42
C PRO A 357 22.53 -8.26 23.44
N VAL A 358 23.52 -8.20 22.56
CA VAL A 358 23.48 -7.33 21.38
C VAL A 358 22.41 -7.84 20.41
N HIS A 359 21.59 -6.92 19.90
CA HIS A 359 20.65 -7.17 18.80
C HIS A 359 21.30 -6.82 17.46
N VAL A 360 21.39 -7.79 16.55
CA VAL A 360 21.90 -7.55 15.20
C VAL A 360 20.82 -7.84 14.16
N ILE A 361 20.64 -6.90 13.23
CA ILE A 361 19.87 -7.09 11.99
C ILE A 361 20.90 -7.15 10.86
N PRO A 362 21.04 -8.27 10.13
CA PRO A 362 22.04 -8.36 9.09
C PRO A 362 21.71 -7.42 7.93
N ILE A 363 22.73 -7.08 7.15
CA ILE A 363 22.56 -6.52 5.81
C ILE A 363 23.13 -7.52 4.84
N TYR A 364 22.45 -7.74 3.72
CA TYR A 364 22.89 -8.65 2.68
C TYR A 364 23.45 -7.89 1.49
N ARG A 365 24.65 -8.28 1.05
CA ARG A 365 25.36 -7.64 -0.05
C ARG A 365 25.43 -8.59 -1.25
N LEU A 366 24.96 -8.13 -2.40
CA LEU A 366 25.21 -8.77 -3.70
C LEU A 366 26.65 -8.49 -4.11
N THR A 367 27.53 -9.48 -3.94
CA THR A 367 28.98 -9.30 -4.14
C THR A 367 29.41 -9.56 -5.56
N THR A 368 28.79 -10.56 -6.20
CA THR A 368 29.08 -10.93 -7.58
C THR A 368 27.80 -11.18 -8.34
N ILE A 369 27.60 -10.41 -9.40
CA ILE A 369 26.61 -10.73 -10.44
C ILE A 369 27.30 -11.64 -11.45
N SER A 370 26.96 -12.92 -11.39
CA SER A 370 27.59 -13.98 -12.17
C SER A 370 26.96 -14.07 -13.56
N LEU A 371 27.74 -14.52 -14.56
CA LEU A 371 27.19 -14.88 -15.87
C LEU A 371 26.33 -16.14 -15.72
N HIS A 372 25.06 -16.07 -16.10
CA HIS A 372 24.19 -17.25 -16.15
C HIS A 372 24.82 -18.39 -16.99
N PRO A 373 24.79 -19.67 -16.55
CA PRO A 373 23.96 -20.25 -15.48
C PRO A 373 24.59 -20.25 -14.07
N THR A 374 25.72 -19.57 -13.88
CA THR A 374 26.33 -19.46 -12.54
C THR A 374 25.44 -18.59 -11.65
N VAL A 375 25.25 -19.05 -10.42
CA VAL A 375 24.43 -18.40 -9.38
C VAL A 375 25.12 -17.11 -8.91
N ASP A 376 24.34 -16.07 -8.63
CA ASP A 376 24.85 -14.84 -8.02
C ASP A 376 25.29 -15.09 -6.56
N VAL A 377 26.27 -14.31 -6.06
CA VAL A 377 26.81 -14.49 -4.70
C VAL A 377 26.30 -13.39 -3.77
N TRP A 378 25.71 -13.81 -2.65
CA TRP A 378 25.18 -12.95 -1.60
C TRP A 378 25.91 -13.21 -0.28
N ASP A 379 26.49 -12.17 0.32
CA ASP A 379 27.18 -12.25 1.60
C ASP A 379 26.37 -11.57 2.71
N GLU A 380 26.46 -12.09 3.93
CA GLU A 380 25.96 -11.45 5.14
C GLU A 380 27.03 -10.52 5.72
N GLU A 381 26.69 -9.25 5.92
CA GLU A 381 27.60 -8.25 6.48
C GLU A 381 27.51 -8.23 8.01
N THR A 382 28.44 -8.92 8.67
CA THR A 382 28.53 -8.99 10.14
C THR A 382 29.22 -7.77 10.77
N GLY A 383 29.80 -6.88 9.95
CA GLY A 383 30.41 -5.63 10.40
C GLY A 383 29.41 -4.50 10.70
N VAL A 384 28.11 -4.75 10.47
CA VAL A 384 27.04 -3.79 10.73
C VAL A 384 26.16 -4.28 11.87
N GLU A 385 26.34 -3.67 13.04
CA GLU A 385 25.76 -4.15 14.30
C GLU A 385 24.30 -3.71 14.45
N LYS A 386 24.00 -2.44 14.17
CA LYS A 386 22.63 -1.90 14.26
C LYS A 386 21.75 -2.31 13.06
N GLY A 387 22.37 -2.78 11.99
CA GLY A 387 21.69 -3.25 10.80
C GLY A 387 20.90 -2.19 10.04
N ALA A 388 19.94 -2.63 9.23
CA ALA A 388 18.99 -1.75 8.57
C ALA A 388 17.71 -2.50 8.19
N MET A 389 16.55 -1.85 8.36
CA MET A 389 15.29 -2.30 7.78
C MET A 389 15.01 -1.66 6.43
N HIS A 390 15.40 -0.39 6.22
CA HIS A 390 15.29 0.31 4.94
C HIS A 390 16.55 1.13 4.69
N PHE A 391 16.91 1.27 3.42
CA PHE A 391 17.88 2.25 2.96
C PHE A 391 17.22 3.31 2.10
N GLN A 392 17.81 4.50 2.13
CA GLN A 392 17.47 5.57 1.21
C GLN A 392 18.71 6.39 0.88
N GLU A 393 19.05 6.47 -0.39
CA GLU A 393 20.08 7.41 -0.87
C GLU A 393 19.48 8.82 -0.99
N LEU A 394 20.20 9.83 -0.51
CA LEU A 394 19.86 11.24 -0.64
C LEU A 394 20.57 11.84 -1.87
N PRO A 395 20.04 12.94 -2.46
CA PRO A 395 20.70 13.64 -3.57
C PRO A 395 22.15 14.07 -3.27
N SER A 396 22.46 14.36 -2.00
CA SER A 396 23.81 14.65 -1.50
C SER A 396 24.79 13.47 -1.58
N GLY A 397 24.32 12.26 -1.93
CA GLY A 397 25.10 11.02 -1.94
C GLY A 397 25.27 10.39 -0.56
N LYS A 398 24.69 11.01 0.49
CA LYS A 398 24.54 10.37 1.80
C LYS A 398 23.56 9.21 1.69
N ILE A 399 23.69 8.21 2.57
CA ILE A 399 22.73 7.12 2.68
C ILE A 399 22.11 7.19 4.07
N ALA A 400 20.79 7.17 4.15
CA ALA A 400 20.06 6.98 5.39
C ALA A 400 19.74 5.49 5.55
N ARG A 401 19.89 4.98 6.77
CA ARG A 401 19.32 3.69 7.17
C ARG A 401 18.25 3.92 8.22
N LEU A 402 17.19 3.13 8.13
CA LEU A 402 16.17 3.03 9.17
C LEU A 402 16.45 1.78 10.00
N VAL A 403 16.68 1.96 11.30
CA VAL A 403 16.93 0.88 12.27
C VAL A 403 15.69 0.69 13.14
N SER A 404 15.32 -0.58 13.37
CA SER A 404 14.19 -0.96 14.23
C SER A 404 14.29 -2.42 14.66
N ASP A 405 14.04 -2.69 15.93
CA ASP A 405 14.13 -4.00 16.60
C ASP A 405 12.76 -4.67 16.87
N MET A 406 11.68 -4.16 16.25
CA MET A 406 10.30 -4.49 16.59
C MET A 406 9.77 -5.85 16.06
N GLY A 407 10.50 -6.92 16.37
CA GLY A 407 10.21 -8.32 16.00
C GLY A 407 9.92 -9.26 17.16
N GLY A 408 9.27 -8.80 18.24
CA GLY A 408 8.85 -9.67 19.36
C GLY A 408 9.71 -9.59 20.63
N VAL A 409 10.65 -8.64 20.69
CA VAL A 409 11.49 -8.36 21.86
C VAL A 409 10.99 -7.10 22.60
N SER A 410 11.48 -6.90 23.83
CA SER A 410 11.01 -5.91 24.83
C SER A 410 11.21 -4.42 24.49
N ARG A 411 11.72 -4.10 23.30
CA ARG A 411 12.04 -2.73 22.89
C ARG A 411 11.52 -2.41 21.51
N ALA A 412 11.16 -1.16 21.38
CA ALA A 412 10.64 -0.60 20.16
C ALA A 412 11.58 0.53 19.75
N ARG A 413 12.50 0.27 18.82
CA ARG A 413 13.40 1.24 18.21
C ARG A 413 12.83 1.66 16.88
N SER A 414 12.96 2.96 16.62
CA SER A 414 12.60 3.58 15.37
C SER A 414 13.54 4.76 15.20
N GLU A 415 14.70 4.48 14.63
CA GLU A 415 15.84 5.40 14.55
C GLU A 415 16.35 5.47 13.13
N VAL A 416 16.95 6.61 12.78
CA VAL A 416 17.67 6.78 11.52
C VAL A 416 19.10 7.17 11.81
N SER A 417 20.04 6.56 11.12
CA SER A 417 21.43 7.02 11.06
C SER A 417 21.81 7.36 9.62
N LEU A 418 22.77 8.28 9.49
CA LEU A 418 23.25 8.78 8.21
C LEU A 418 24.68 8.32 7.96
N LEU A 419 24.92 7.76 6.79
CA LEU A 419 26.24 7.47 6.26
C LEU A 419 26.71 8.64 5.40
N ALA A 420 27.93 9.11 5.63
CA ALA A 420 28.55 10.13 4.81
C ALA A 420 28.74 9.63 3.35
N ALA A 421 28.67 10.56 2.40
CA ALA A 421 28.82 10.21 0.99
C ALA A 421 30.17 9.51 0.71
N GLY A 422 30.11 8.33 0.09
CA GLY A 422 31.28 7.52 -0.24
C GLY A 422 31.93 6.76 0.92
N ALA A 423 31.38 6.84 2.14
CA ALA A 423 31.82 6.01 3.25
C ALA A 423 31.39 4.54 3.06
N ASN A 424 32.14 3.61 3.67
CA ASN A 424 31.83 2.19 3.54
C ASN A 424 30.61 1.84 4.41
N LEU A 425 29.56 1.31 3.78
CA LEU A 425 28.30 0.94 4.42
C LEU A 425 28.40 -0.31 5.31
N GLU A 426 29.43 -1.13 5.09
CA GLU A 426 29.68 -2.42 5.75
C GLU A 426 30.30 -2.29 7.15
N ILE A 427 30.60 -1.07 7.59
CA ILE A 427 31.25 -0.79 8.88
C ILE A 427 30.32 0.08 9.71
N ASP A 428 29.82 -0.43 10.83
CA ASP A 428 28.85 0.30 11.67
C ASP A 428 29.38 1.67 12.12
N ASN A 429 30.67 1.76 12.51
CA ASN A 429 31.32 3.00 12.95
C ASN A 429 31.40 4.11 11.88
N ASN A 430 31.12 3.83 10.61
CA ASN A 430 31.04 4.87 9.58
C ASN A 430 29.70 5.60 9.59
N TRP A 431 28.68 5.01 10.21
CA TRP A 431 27.38 5.63 10.38
C TRP A 431 27.46 6.67 11.49
N GLY A 432 26.80 7.81 11.27
CA GLY A 432 26.61 8.82 12.30
C GLY A 432 25.65 8.35 13.39
N ASP A 433 25.46 9.22 14.38
CA ASP A 433 24.57 8.97 15.51
C ASP A 433 23.14 8.61 15.08
N ASP A 434 22.45 7.84 15.92
CA ASP A 434 21.05 7.47 15.70
C ASP A 434 20.10 8.59 16.13
N PHE A 435 19.17 8.92 15.24
CA PHE A 435 18.17 9.94 15.44
C PHE A 435 16.79 9.29 15.66
N PRO A 436 16.22 9.35 16.88
CA PRO A 436 14.94 8.72 17.18
C PRO A 436 13.77 9.43 16.50
N VAL A 437 12.90 8.64 15.87
CA VAL A 437 11.73 9.10 15.09
C VAL A 437 10.46 9.05 15.94
N ALA A 438 10.03 10.20 16.45
CA ALA A 438 8.80 10.35 17.21
C ALA A 438 8.63 9.27 18.31
N SER A 439 7.40 8.77 18.54
CA SER A 439 7.16 7.70 19.52
C SER A 439 7.86 6.41 19.12
N GLN A 440 8.69 5.91 20.02
CA GLN A 440 9.42 4.66 19.86
C GLN A 440 8.48 3.44 19.88
N ALA A 441 7.28 3.53 20.44
CA ALA A 441 6.32 2.42 20.56
C ALA A 441 5.72 1.92 19.23
N TYR A 442 5.81 2.70 18.14
CA TYR A 442 5.24 2.33 16.84
C TYR A 442 6.32 1.94 15.84
N ARG A 443 6.04 0.87 15.09
CA ARG A 443 6.98 0.30 14.13
C ARG A 443 7.12 1.23 12.92
N PRO A 444 8.35 1.52 12.47
CA PRO A 444 8.55 2.15 11.18
C PRO A 444 8.37 1.10 10.07
N ILE A 445 7.90 1.56 8.91
CA ILE A 445 7.45 0.71 7.81
C ILE A 445 8.09 1.12 6.48
N SER A 446 8.46 2.38 6.34
CA SER A 446 9.11 2.85 5.12
C SER A 446 9.98 4.07 5.37
N LEU A 447 10.92 4.28 4.45
CA LEU A 447 11.79 5.43 4.39
C LEU A 447 11.74 5.94 2.95
N VAL A 448 11.69 7.25 2.75
CA VAL A 448 11.78 7.87 1.42
C VAL A 448 12.42 9.24 1.56
N ALA A 449 13.29 9.60 0.62
CA ALA A 449 13.84 10.94 0.53
C ALA A 449 13.03 11.74 -0.49
N TYR A 450 12.68 12.97 -0.11
CA TYR A 450 12.13 13.98 -1.00
C TYR A 450 13.11 15.15 -1.00
N ASP A 451 14.00 15.18 -2.00
CA ASP A 451 15.23 15.99 -1.94
C ASP A 451 16.09 15.59 -0.71
N GLU A 452 16.59 16.54 0.09
CA GLU A 452 17.28 16.23 1.36
C GLU A 452 16.33 15.96 2.54
N LEU A 453 15.01 16.07 2.33
CA LEU A 453 14.02 15.77 3.36
C LEU A 453 13.82 14.25 3.47
N LEU A 454 14.14 13.67 4.62
CA LEU A 454 13.77 12.30 4.91
C LEU A 454 12.33 12.23 5.42
N VAL A 455 11.56 11.29 4.89
CA VAL A 455 10.19 11.01 5.27
C VAL A 455 10.06 9.53 5.62
N ILE A 456 9.42 9.26 6.75
CA ILE A 456 9.24 7.92 7.31
C ILE A 456 7.76 7.64 7.47
N GLY A 457 7.34 6.49 6.97
CA GLY A 457 6.03 5.93 7.28
C GLY A 457 6.12 5.03 8.50
N LYS A 458 5.27 5.25 9.50
CA LYS A 458 5.09 4.41 10.69
C LYS A 458 3.67 3.89 10.75
N GLN A 459 3.42 2.92 11.62
CA GLN A 459 2.05 2.44 11.87
C GLN A 459 1.11 3.57 12.28
N ASN A 460 1.60 4.59 12.97
CA ASN A 460 0.78 5.68 13.46
C ASN A 460 0.80 6.95 12.58
N GLY A 461 1.36 6.90 11.36
CA GLY A 461 1.36 8.05 10.46
C GLY A 461 2.69 8.29 9.76
N TRP A 462 2.81 9.45 9.11
CA TRP A 462 3.99 9.87 8.36
C TRP A 462 4.76 10.95 9.12
N PHE A 463 6.09 10.90 9.07
CA PHE A 463 6.99 11.81 9.79
C PHE A 463 8.07 12.30 8.85
N ALA A 464 8.47 13.57 8.95
CA ALA A 464 9.56 14.13 8.16
C ALA A 464 10.65 14.75 9.04
N ALA A 465 11.90 14.61 8.63
CA ALA A 465 13.07 15.12 9.35
C ALA A 465 13.53 16.47 8.82
N VAL A 466 13.50 17.50 9.65
CA VAL A 466 14.14 18.77 9.36
C VAL A 466 15.54 18.75 9.97
N GLU A 467 16.58 18.95 9.16
CA GLU A 467 17.95 19.14 9.66
C GLU A 467 18.03 20.48 10.41
N LYS A 468 18.59 20.46 11.62
CA LYS A 468 18.85 21.65 12.43
C LYS A 468 20.21 22.26 12.06
N GLU A 469 20.46 23.49 12.51
CA GLU A 469 21.75 24.18 12.30
C GLU A 469 22.97 23.42 12.85
N ASP A 470 22.77 22.51 13.82
CA ASP A 470 23.80 21.66 14.41
C ASP A 470 24.02 20.33 13.66
N GLY A 471 23.31 20.09 12.55
CA GLY A 471 23.38 18.86 11.75
C GLY A 471 22.56 17.70 12.29
N THR A 472 21.80 17.88 13.38
CA THR A 472 20.90 16.85 13.92
C THR A 472 19.55 16.84 13.19
N LEU A 473 18.89 15.68 13.16
CA LEU A 473 17.55 15.55 12.58
C LEU A 473 16.46 15.79 13.62
N GLN A 474 15.50 16.67 13.32
CA GLN A 474 14.27 16.81 14.09
C GLN A 474 13.08 16.27 13.31
N TRP A 475 12.40 15.26 13.87
CA TRP A 475 11.21 14.69 13.29
C TRP A 475 9.96 15.50 13.63
N ARG A 476 9.13 15.75 12.62
CA ARG A 476 7.80 16.32 12.77
C ARG A 476 6.78 15.41 12.09
N GLU A 477 5.61 15.30 12.70
CA GLU A 477 4.50 14.62 12.07
C GLU A 477 4.08 15.37 10.81
N LEU A 478 3.93 14.61 9.74
CA LEU A 478 3.48 15.07 8.43
C LEU A 478 2.00 14.74 8.39
N LEU A 479 1.20 15.59 9.05
CA LEU A 479 -0.24 15.42 9.30
C LEU A 479 -0.94 14.70 8.12
N PRO A 480 -1.48 13.49 8.27
CA PRO A 480 -2.73 13.19 7.63
C PRO A 480 -3.82 13.81 8.50
N ASP A 481 -4.71 14.60 7.90
CA ASP A 481 -5.89 15.10 8.58
C ASP A 481 -6.65 13.91 9.19
N GLU A 482 -6.79 13.89 10.52
CA GLU A 482 -7.50 12.82 11.24
C GLU A 482 -8.97 12.72 10.80
N GLU A 483 -9.49 13.76 10.11
CA GLU A 483 -10.87 13.86 9.60
C GLU A 483 -11.31 12.70 8.70
N TYR A 484 -10.36 11.96 8.09
CA TYR A 484 -10.65 10.84 7.17
C TYR A 484 -10.07 9.49 7.63
N LEU A 485 -9.68 9.36 8.90
CA LEU A 485 -9.21 8.11 9.48
C LEU A 485 -10.23 7.59 10.49
N ASP A 486 -10.84 6.44 10.22
CA ASP A 486 -11.61 5.75 11.26
C ASP A 486 -10.66 5.36 12.41
N GLU A 487 -10.93 5.87 13.62
CA GLU A 487 -10.08 5.74 14.84
C GLU A 487 -9.66 4.30 15.20
N GLY A 488 -10.30 3.28 14.62
CA GLY A 488 -10.01 1.86 14.88
C GLY A 488 -8.88 1.24 14.05
N ASP A 489 -8.50 1.83 12.91
CA ASP A 489 -7.73 1.12 11.87
C ASP A 489 -6.22 1.44 11.84
N ILE A 490 -5.74 2.24 12.80
CA ILE A 490 -4.37 2.78 12.81
C ILE A 490 -3.29 1.70 13.06
N LYS A 491 -3.64 0.49 13.52
CA LYS A 491 -2.64 -0.47 14.04
C LYS A 491 -2.11 -1.49 13.02
N ASP A 492 -2.70 -1.60 11.83
CA ASP A 492 -2.42 -2.69 10.87
C ASP A 492 -1.92 -2.25 9.48
N TYR A 493 -1.25 -1.10 9.39
CA TYR A 493 -0.73 -0.63 8.11
C TYR A 493 0.43 -1.51 7.59
N THR A 494 0.34 -1.90 6.31
CA THR A 494 1.36 -2.62 5.53
C THR A 494 1.61 -1.88 4.22
N PHE A 495 1.92 -0.59 4.28
CA PHE A 495 2.38 0.17 3.12
C PHE A 495 3.92 0.19 3.06
N HIS A 496 4.46 0.42 1.88
CA HIS A 496 5.87 0.52 1.52
C HIS A 496 6.22 1.99 1.32
N ALA A 497 7.37 2.28 0.73
CA ALA A 497 7.84 3.64 0.55
C ALA A 497 6.95 4.48 -0.35
N GLY A 498 6.87 5.77 0.00
CA GLY A 498 6.35 6.79 -0.90
C GLY A 498 7.20 6.91 -2.15
N LEU A 499 6.69 7.65 -3.13
CA LEU A 499 7.43 7.96 -4.35
C LEU A 499 7.39 9.45 -4.67
N HIS A 500 8.34 9.86 -5.51
CA HIS A 500 8.35 11.19 -6.08
C HIS A 500 7.73 11.15 -7.49
N TRP A 501 6.67 11.93 -7.71
CA TRP A 501 6.03 12.05 -9.02
C TRP A 501 5.70 13.50 -9.33
N HIS A 502 6.16 14.00 -10.48
CA HIS A 502 5.94 15.38 -10.96
C HIS A 502 6.21 16.48 -9.93
N GLY A 503 7.29 16.35 -9.14
CA GLY A 503 7.62 17.37 -8.13
C GLY A 503 6.88 17.20 -6.80
N ARG A 504 6.13 16.10 -6.59
CA ARG A 504 5.28 15.90 -5.41
C ARG A 504 5.60 14.57 -4.74
N LEU A 505 5.48 14.55 -3.41
CA LEU A 505 5.63 13.33 -2.64
C LEU A 505 4.29 12.60 -2.57
N MET A 506 4.23 11.38 -3.09
CA MET A 506 3.06 10.52 -3.01
C MET A 506 3.27 9.49 -1.91
N LEU A 507 2.29 9.37 -1.01
CA LEU A 507 2.37 8.58 0.20
C LEU A 507 1.29 7.49 0.20
N PRO A 508 1.68 6.22 -0.05
CA PRO A 508 0.81 5.05 0.06
C PRO A 508 0.23 4.88 1.48
N GLY A 509 -0.94 4.24 1.58
CA GLY A 509 -1.69 4.16 2.81
C GLY A 509 -3.03 3.44 2.65
N ILE A 510 -3.90 3.59 3.66
CA ILE A 510 -5.35 3.32 3.46
C ILE A 510 -5.86 4.34 2.45
N ASN A 511 -5.64 5.63 2.72
CA ASN A 511 -5.75 6.69 1.72
C ASN A 511 -4.40 6.89 1.00
N PHE A 512 -4.45 7.28 -0.27
CA PHE A 512 -3.27 7.70 -1.02
C PHE A 512 -3.16 9.21 -0.98
N TRP A 513 -2.05 9.70 -0.43
CA TRP A 513 -1.87 11.13 -0.16
C TRP A 513 -0.84 11.74 -1.09
N ARG A 514 -1.05 13.01 -1.40
CA ARG A 514 -0.10 13.85 -2.12
C ARG A 514 0.33 15.00 -1.22
N HIS A 515 1.63 15.12 -1.03
CA HIS A 515 2.25 16.14 -0.20
C HIS A 515 3.14 17.07 -1.02
N ASN A 516 3.04 18.37 -0.76
CA ASN A 516 3.91 19.41 -1.33
C ASN A 516 4.74 20.14 -0.26
N LEU A 517 5.00 19.47 0.87
CA LEU A 517 5.66 19.99 2.08
C LEU A 517 4.84 20.99 2.91
N SER A 518 3.90 21.69 2.29
CA SER A 518 3.05 22.70 2.95
C SER A 518 1.60 22.23 3.18
N SER A 519 1.18 21.18 2.50
CA SER A 519 -0.19 20.65 2.54
C SER A 519 -0.19 19.17 2.16
N ALA A 520 -1.07 18.41 2.81
CA ALA A 520 -1.43 17.05 2.45
C ALA A 520 -2.84 17.08 1.84
N LEU A 521 -3.01 16.43 0.68
CA LEU A 521 -4.34 16.21 0.10
C LEU A 521 -4.54 14.72 -0.17
N PRO A 522 -5.66 14.13 0.22
CA PRO A 522 -6.00 12.79 -0.18
C PRO A 522 -6.33 12.84 -1.68
N VAL A 523 -5.71 11.97 -2.46
CA VAL A 523 -5.83 11.91 -3.92
C VAL A 523 -6.12 10.50 -4.43
N GLY A 524 -6.25 9.53 -3.53
CA GLY A 524 -6.58 8.14 -3.86
C GLY A 524 -8.02 7.92 -4.31
N PRO A 525 -8.37 6.70 -4.76
CA PRO A 525 -9.73 6.37 -5.18
C PRO A 525 -10.81 6.66 -4.12
N ASP A 526 -10.48 6.48 -2.85
CA ASP A 526 -11.39 6.74 -1.71
C ASP A 526 -11.63 8.23 -1.42
N SER A 527 -10.75 9.11 -1.91
CA SER A 527 -10.87 10.56 -1.72
C SER A 527 -11.85 11.23 -2.68
N ILE A 528 -12.41 10.47 -3.63
CA ILE A 528 -13.17 11.05 -4.72
C ILE A 528 -14.61 11.31 -4.25
N PRO A 529 -15.09 12.56 -4.29
CA PRO A 529 -16.42 12.91 -3.77
C PRO A 529 -17.52 12.13 -4.48
N GLY A 530 -18.27 11.30 -3.75
CA GLY A 530 -19.35 10.47 -4.31
C GLY A 530 -19.00 8.99 -4.54
N ASN A 531 -17.77 8.56 -4.26
CA ASN A 531 -17.44 7.14 -4.11
C ASN A 531 -17.98 6.60 -2.78
N ILE A 532 -19.31 6.38 -2.71
CA ILE A 532 -20.03 5.98 -1.49
C ILE A 532 -20.08 4.47 -1.25
N GLY A 533 -19.50 3.63 -2.14
CA GLY A 533 -19.30 2.18 -2.00
C GLY A 533 -20.35 1.41 -1.20
N ASP A 534 -21.62 1.68 -1.48
CA ASP A 534 -22.77 1.03 -0.86
C ASP A 534 -23.74 0.58 -1.96
N GLU A 535 -23.18 0.13 -3.09
CA GLU A 535 -23.98 -0.25 -4.24
C GLU A 535 -24.58 -1.63 -4.05
N PRO A 536 -25.91 -1.75 -4.01
CA PRO A 536 -26.54 -3.05 -3.99
C PRO A 536 -26.12 -3.81 -5.25
N ASN A 537 -25.55 -5.01 -5.05
CA ASN A 537 -25.18 -5.99 -6.08
C ASN A 537 -23.80 -5.84 -6.77
N LEU A 538 -22.89 -5.02 -6.24
CA LEU A 538 -21.46 -5.10 -6.60
C LEU A 538 -20.67 -5.74 -5.47
N ALA A 539 -20.12 -6.94 -5.70
CA ALA A 539 -19.34 -7.70 -4.71
C ALA A 539 -17.88 -7.25 -4.62
N ASP A 540 -17.39 -6.54 -5.63
CA ASP A 540 -16.06 -5.97 -5.67
C ASP A 540 -16.22 -4.48 -5.95
N GLN A 541 -15.92 -3.63 -4.97
CA GLN A 541 -16.05 -2.18 -5.06
C GLN A 541 -14.68 -1.57 -4.76
N ILE A 542 -14.29 -0.51 -5.50
CA ILE A 542 -13.02 0.20 -5.29
C ILE A 542 -13.31 1.21 -4.18
N ARG A 543 -13.45 0.68 -2.97
CA ARG A 543 -13.59 1.47 -1.75
C ARG A 543 -12.92 0.79 -0.57
N PHE A 544 -12.40 1.59 0.35
CA PHE A 544 -11.72 1.13 1.57
C PHE A 544 -10.52 0.23 1.25
N GLY A 545 -9.97 0.38 0.04
CA GLY A 545 -8.83 -0.41 -0.37
C GLY A 545 -7.55 0.13 0.24
N ARG A 546 -6.49 -0.66 0.14
CA ARG A 546 -5.17 -0.27 0.63
C ARG A 546 -4.23 -0.17 -0.54
N ILE A 547 -3.53 0.96 -0.65
CA ILE A 547 -2.46 1.15 -1.62
C ILE A 547 -1.14 0.95 -0.87
N PRO A 548 -0.50 -0.24 -0.98
CA PRO A 548 0.72 -0.50 -0.23
C PRO A 548 1.96 0.07 -0.91
N THR A 549 1.95 0.36 -2.20
CA THR A 549 3.13 0.85 -2.90
C THR A 549 2.66 1.54 -4.17
N ALA A 550 3.59 2.12 -4.93
CA ALA A 550 3.28 2.67 -6.23
C ALA A 550 4.55 2.80 -7.09
N ALA A 551 4.37 2.76 -8.40
CA ALA A 551 5.42 2.95 -9.39
C ALA A 551 4.97 3.96 -10.43
N HIS A 552 5.89 4.69 -11.07
CA HIS A 552 5.52 5.69 -12.07
C HIS A 552 6.41 5.62 -13.31
N GLY A 553 5.91 6.16 -14.42
CA GLY A 553 6.59 6.25 -15.70
C GLY A 553 5.96 7.33 -16.56
N GLY A 554 6.74 8.38 -16.86
CA GLY A 554 6.23 9.54 -17.60
C GLY A 554 5.06 10.21 -16.88
N GLU A 555 3.98 10.46 -17.61
CA GLU A 555 2.75 11.08 -17.09
C GLU A 555 1.85 10.13 -16.28
N TRP A 556 2.28 8.88 -16.09
CA TRP A 556 1.46 7.84 -15.45
C TRP A 556 2.09 7.32 -14.17
N GLN A 557 1.22 7.03 -13.21
CA GLN A 557 1.52 6.31 -11.98
C GLN A 557 0.68 5.02 -11.96
N TYR A 558 1.15 4.03 -11.21
CA TYR A 558 0.54 2.71 -11.05
C TYR A 558 0.51 2.30 -9.60
N ASP A 559 -0.67 1.98 -9.11
CA ASP A 559 -0.94 1.75 -7.70
C ASP A 559 -1.74 0.45 -7.53
N PRO A 560 -1.19 -0.59 -6.88
CA PRO A 560 -2.00 -1.72 -6.43
C PRO A 560 -3.01 -1.24 -5.39
N TYR A 561 -4.28 -1.59 -5.58
CA TYR A 561 -5.38 -1.27 -4.68
C TYR A 561 -5.97 -2.56 -4.13
N ASN A 562 -5.53 -2.97 -2.94
CA ASN A 562 -5.94 -4.21 -2.30
C ASN A 562 -7.30 -4.05 -1.61
N LEU A 563 -8.26 -4.92 -1.93
CA LEU A 563 -9.60 -4.86 -1.37
C LEU A 563 -9.66 -5.44 0.06
N PRO A 564 -10.54 -4.94 0.95
CA PRO A 564 -10.73 -5.50 2.30
C PRO A 564 -11.11 -6.98 2.30
N GLY A 565 -11.98 -7.39 1.37
CA GLY A 565 -12.49 -8.77 1.22
C GLY A 565 -11.53 -9.74 0.52
N GLY A 566 -10.33 -9.29 0.13
CA GLY A 566 -9.39 -10.05 -0.69
C GLY A 566 -9.50 -9.74 -2.18
N GLY A 567 -8.41 -9.97 -2.92
CA GLY A 567 -8.27 -9.50 -4.29
C GLY A 567 -7.67 -8.09 -4.35
N PHE A 568 -7.33 -7.66 -5.56
CA PHE A 568 -6.74 -6.35 -5.79
C PHE A 568 -6.99 -5.84 -7.20
N TYR A 569 -6.91 -4.53 -7.34
CA TYR A 569 -6.77 -3.85 -8.62
C TYR A 569 -5.32 -3.44 -8.83
N ILE A 570 -4.87 -3.39 -10.09
CA ILE A 570 -3.81 -2.45 -10.45
C ILE A 570 -4.53 -1.24 -11.03
N MET A 571 -4.33 -0.09 -10.39
CA MET A 571 -4.84 1.19 -10.82
C MET A 571 -3.73 1.93 -11.57
N ALA A 572 -4.08 2.63 -12.64
CA ALA A 572 -3.23 3.63 -13.27
C ALA A 572 -3.81 5.01 -12.96
N ALA A 573 -2.96 5.96 -12.60
CA ALA A 573 -3.34 7.35 -12.42
C ALA A 573 -2.54 8.26 -13.34
N ARG A 574 -3.13 9.39 -13.71
CA ARG A 574 -2.43 10.51 -14.34
C ARG A 574 -3.02 11.82 -13.87
N GLU A 575 -2.28 12.90 -14.03
CA GLU A 575 -2.83 14.25 -13.79
C GLU A 575 -3.96 14.56 -14.78
N ARG A 576 -4.99 15.23 -14.28
CA ARG A 576 -6.12 15.72 -15.09
C ARG A 576 -5.64 16.80 -16.06
N ARG A 577 -6.00 16.65 -17.33
CA ARG A 577 -5.63 17.60 -18.39
C ARG A 577 -6.69 18.69 -18.54
N TYR A 578 -6.27 19.84 -19.08
CA TYR A 578 -7.17 20.96 -19.34
C TYR A 578 -8.37 20.55 -20.25
N GLY A 579 -9.59 20.80 -19.76
CA GLY A 579 -10.84 20.45 -20.45
C GLY A 579 -11.38 19.04 -20.16
N GLU A 580 -10.74 18.28 -19.27
CA GLU A 580 -11.34 17.07 -18.68
C GLU A 580 -12.21 17.47 -17.48
N ARG A 581 -13.43 16.92 -17.39
CA ARG A 581 -14.34 17.13 -16.25
C ARG A 581 -13.82 16.41 -15.00
N GLY A 582 -14.35 16.67 -13.81
CA GLY A 582 -14.05 15.94 -12.55
C GLY A 582 -13.45 16.83 -11.45
N GLU A 583 -13.66 16.42 -10.19
CA GLU A 583 -13.35 17.26 -9.01
C GLU A 583 -11.94 17.03 -8.46
N THR A 584 -11.39 15.83 -8.59
CA THR A 584 -10.05 15.49 -8.09
C THR A 584 -8.96 15.76 -9.13
N GLU A 585 -7.74 16.03 -8.66
CA GLU A 585 -6.60 16.33 -9.56
C GLU A 585 -6.10 15.14 -10.38
N LEU A 586 -6.31 13.92 -9.89
CA LEU A 586 -5.90 12.69 -10.57
C LEU A 586 -7.08 12.02 -11.27
N VAL A 587 -6.80 11.49 -12.46
CA VAL A 587 -7.70 10.60 -13.19
C VAL A 587 -7.24 9.17 -12.94
N TRP A 588 -8.10 8.40 -12.28
CA TRP A 588 -7.84 7.01 -11.91
C TRP A 588 -8.50 6.03 -12.88
N HIS A 589 -7.77 4.96 -13.18
CA HIS A 589 -8.11 3.97 -14.20
C HIS A 589 -7.82 2.56 -13.65
N PRO A 590 -8.84 1.74 -13.37
CA PRO A 590 -8.59 0.33 -13.07
C PRO A 590 -8.07 -0.33 -14.35
N ILE A 591 -6.87 -0.89 -14.35
CA ILE A 591 -6.31 -1.54 -15.55
C ILE A 591 -6.33 -3.07 -15.45
N ILE A 592 -6.26 -3.61 -14.24
CA ILE A 592 -6.26 -5.05 -13.97
C ILE A 592 -7.09 -5.30 -12.72
N HIS A 593 -7.89 -6.37 -12.72
CA HIS A 593 -8.52 -6.92 -11.52
C HIS A 593 -8.03 -8.34 -11.26
N ARG A 594 -7.84 -8.66 -9.97
CA ARG A 594 -7.62 -10.00 -9.44
C ARG A 594 -8.61 -10.27 -8.32
N SER A 595 -9.40 -11.33 -8.47
CA SER A 595 -10.42 -11.73 -7.50
C SER A 595 -9.87 -12.34 -6.21
N ALA A 596 -8.55 -12.60 -6.14
CA ALA A 596 -7.89 -13.17 -4.98
C ALA A 596 -6.45 -12.65 -4.82
N GLY A 597 -5.92 -12.79 -3.61
CA GLY A 597 -4.56 -12.38 -3.25
C GLY A 597 -4.41 -10.90 -2.91
N LYS A 598 -3.16 -10.48 -2.69
CA LYS A 598 -2.76 -9.10 -2.39
C LYS A 598 -1.49 -8.78 -3.18
N CYS A 599 -1.45 -7.59 -3.77
CA CYS A 599 -0.24 -7.05 -4.37
C CYS A 599 0.45 -6.14 -3.36
N GLN A 600 1.69 -6.46 -2.98
CA GLN A 600 2.49 -5.66 -2.01
C GLN A 600 3.65 -4.91 -2.67
N GLY A 601 3.87 -5.11 -3.97
CA GLY A 601 5.01 -4.57 -4.70
C GLY A 601 4.67 -4.44 -6.18
N VAL A 602 4.88 -3.25 -6.75
CA VAL A 602 4.86 -2.99 -8.19
C VAL A 602 6.17 -2.35 -8.61
N HIS A 603 6.60 -2.63 -9.83
CA HIS A 603 7.83 -2.06 -10.38
C HIS A 603 7.70 -1.75 -11.85
N LYS A 604 8.05 -0.52 -12.24
CA LYS A 604 8.16 -0.13 -13.64
C LYS A 604 9.58 -0.45 -14.11
N GLN A 605 9.69 -1.33 -15.10
CA GLN A 605 10.96 -1.73 -15.71
C GLN A 605 11.65 -0.53 -16.36
N LYS A 606 12.91 -0.26 -16.01
CA LYS A 606 13.71 0.87 -16.50
C LYS A 606 14.63 0.48 -17.66
N HIS A 607 15.22 -0.71 -17.62
CA HIS A 607 16.20 -1.22 -18.58
C HIS A 607 15.67 -2.44 -19.34
N GLY A 608 16.51 -3.10 -20.16
CA GLY A 608 16.13 -4.25 -20.98
C GLY A 608 15.76 -3.89 -22.43
N SER A 609 15.34 -4.89 -23.21
CA SER A 609 14.93 -4.68 -24.60
C SER A 609 13.41 -4.63 -24.75
N GLY A 610 12.94 -3.89 -25.76
CA GLY A 610 11.52 -3.75 -26.07
C GLY A 610 10.83 -2.63 -25.30
N ALA A 611 9.50 -2.74 -25.19
CA ALA A 611 8.70 -1.73 -24.50
C ALA A 611 8.81 -1.91 -22.97
N PRO A 612 8.72 -0.82 -22.18
CA PRO A 612 8.76 -0.92 -20.73
C PRO A 612 7.62 -1.80 -20.23
N ARG A 613 7.82 -2.47 -19.10
CA ARG A 613 6.85 -3.38 -18.50
C ARG A 613 6.53 -2.93 -17.08
N LEU A 614 5.30 -3.16 -16.65
CA LEU A 614 4.90 -3.05 -15.24
C LEU A 614 4.89 -4.45 -14.64
N TRP A 615 5.61 -4.64 -13.55
CA TRP A 615 5.78 -5.92 -12.86
C TRP A 615 5.09 -5.91 -11.49
N TRP A 616 4.55 -7.05 -11.08
CA TRP A 616 4.04 -7.28 -9.73
C TRP A 616 4.07 -8.76 -9.35
N GLY A 617 3.89 -9.07 -8.07
CA GLY A 617 3.72 -10.44 -7.58
C GLY A 617 2.26 -10.90 -7.65
N GLU A 618 2.01 -12.13 -8.11
CA GLU A 618 0.68 -12.72 -8.29
C GLU A 618 0.42 -13.92 -7.34
N GLY A 619 -0.84 -14.23 -7.06
CA GLY A 619 -1.29 -15.28 -6.15
C GLY A 619 -1.59 -14.81 -4.72
N THR A 620 -2.07 -15.72 -3.85
CA THR A 620 -2.47 -15.41 -2.46
C THR A 620 -1.33 -14.77 -1.65
N TYR A 621 -0.08 -15.05 -2.03
CA TYR A 621 1.13 -14.51 -1.40
C TYR A 621 2.27 -14.20 -2.39
N GLY A 622 2.01 -13.86 -3.66
CA GLY A 622 3.07 -13.44 -4.59
C GLY A 622 4.01 -14.55 -5.10
N GLY A 623 3.51 -15.79 -5.23
CA GLY A 623 4.29 -16.97 -5.66
C GLY A 623 4.54 -17.07 -7.17
N ASP A 624 4.01 -16.15 -7.96
CA ASP A 624 4.31 -15.98 -9.38
C ASP A 624 4.63 -14.50 -9.68
N LEU A 625 5.33 -14.23 -10.78
CA LEU A 625 5.59 -12.87 -11.24
C LEU A 625 4.74 -12.56 -12.46
N ALA A 626 3.99 -11.47 -12.41
CA ALA A 626 3.12 -11.04 -13.49
C ALA A 626 3.57 -9.70 -14.04
N TYR A 627 3.31 -9.49 -15.34
CA TYR A 627 3.60 -8.23 -15.99
C TYR A 627 2.65 -7.90 -17.13
N ILE A 628 2.58 -6.60 -17.44
CA ILE A 628 2.01 -6.06 -18.68
C ILE A 628 3.05 -5.25 -19.44
N SER A 629 2.88 -5.15 -20.76
CA SER A 629 3.65 -4.19 -21.56
C SER A 629 3.01 -2.80 -21.48
N LEU A 630 3.84 -1.78 -21.32
CA LEU A 630 3.46 -0.36 -21.35
C LEU A 630 3.92 0.28 -22.66
N ALA A 631 3.39 1.46 -22.99
CA ALA A 631 3.95 2.29 -24.05
C ALA A 631 5.29 2.89 -23.65
N ALA A 632 6.01 3.40 -24.65
CA ALA A 632 7.30 4.06 -24.46
C ALA A 632 7.22 5.27 -23.50
N ASP A 633 6.09 5.97 -23.46
CA ASP A 633 5.80 7.07 -22.53
C ASP A 633 5.45 6.59 -21.10
N GLY A 634 5.46 5.27 -20.87
CA GLY A 634 5.04 4.67 -19.62
C GLY A 634 3.54 4.55 -19.48
N GLY A 635 2.75 4.88 -20.50
CA GLY A 635 1.30 4.76 -20.46
C GLY A 635 0.80 3.32 -20.59
N PRO A 636 -0.36 2.99 -20.02
CA PRO A 636 -0.91 1.62 -20.12
C PRO A 636 -1.35 1.18 -21.53
N PHE A 637 -1.33 2.07 -22.54
CA PHE A 637 -1.67 1.81 -23.94
C PHE A 637 -0.43 1.88 -24.82
N LYS A 638 -0.08 0.75 -25.41
CA LYS A 638 0.95 0.60 -26.42
C LYS A 638 0.26 0.31 -27.76
N PRO A 639 0.25 1.27 -28.70
CA PRO A 639 -0.33 1.04 -30.02
C PRO A 639 0.23 -0.23 -30.68
N GLY A 640 -0.66 -1.15 -31.07
CA GLY A 640 -0.28 -2.41 -31.72
C GLY A 640 0.31 -3.48 -30.78
N ALA A 641 0.06 -3.40 -29.46
CA ALA A 641 0.43 -4.44 -28.50
C ALA A 641 -0.75 -5.34 -28.12
N SER A 642 -0.50 -6.29 -27.20
CA SER A 642 -1.48 -7.27 -26.73
C SER A 642 -2.51 -6.65 -25.77
N TYR A 643 -3.78 -6.61 -26.18
CA TYR A 643 -4.92 -6.17 -25.36
C TYR A 643 -6.01 -7.24 -25.34
N GLY A 644 -6.62 -7.45 -24.18
CA GLY A 644 -7.56 -8.54 -23.89
C GLY A 644 -6.84 -9.87 -23.76
N ASP A 645 -7.56 -10.90 -23.32
CA ASP A 645 -7.06 -12.28 -23.30
C ASP A 645 -7.97 -13.15 -24.16
N ALA A 646 -7.39 -14.18 -24.80
CA ALA A 646 -8.18 -15.22 -25.44
C ALA A 646 -9.01 -15.97 -24.39
N ASN A 647 -10.26 -16.34 -24.71
CA ASN A 647 -11.19 -16.97 -23.77
C ASN A 647 -11.46 -16.17 -22.49
N ALA A 648 -11.30 -14.85 -22.52
CA ALA A 648 -11.63 -14.00 -21.39
C ALA A 648 -12.70 -12.99 -21.76
N ASP A 649 -13.37 -12.51 -20.73
CA ASP A 649 -14.34 -11.44 -20.80
C ASP A 649 -14.03 -10.38 -19.75
N GLY A 650 -14.50 -9.17 -20.02
CA GLY A 650 -14.45 -8.08 -19.06
C GLY A 650 -15.66 -7.18 -19.22
N THR A 651 -16.18 -6.69 -18.10
CA THR A 651 -17.33 -5.78 -18.08
C THR A 651 -16.89 -4.40 -17.65
N MET A 652 -17.16 -3.42 -18.50
CA MET A 652 -17.04 -2.01 -18.18
C MET A 652 -18.41 -1.52 -17.74
N TYR A 653 -18.53 -0.91 -16.57
CA TYR A 653 -19.76 -0.22 -16.20
C TYR A 653 -19.55 1.27 -16.42
N GLY A 654 -20.59 1.88 -17.00
CA GLY A 654 -20.68 3.32 -17.14
C GLY A 654 -21.36 3.95 -15.93
N LEU A 655 -21.59 5.25 -16.09
CA LEU A 655 -22.50 6.04 -15.27
C LEU A 655 -23.82 5.36 -14.94
N GLU A 656 -24.28 5.57 -13.71
CA GLU A 656 -25.70 5.45 -13.43
C GLU A 656 -26.38 6.80 -13.71
N TYR A 657 -27.45 6.76 -14.48
CA TYR A 657 -28.25 7.92 -14.83
C TYR A 657 -29.56 7.86 -14.05
N LEU A 658 -29.85 8.93 -13.32
CA LEU A 658 -31.16 9.17 -12.74
C LEU A 658 -31.98 10.02 -13.71
N PHE A 659 -33.16 9.52 -14.05
CA PHE A 659 -34.13 10.24 -14.87
C PHE A 659 -35.16 10.91 -13.96
N GLU A 660 -35.56 12.14 -14.31
CA GLU A 660 -36.57 12.90 -13.56
C GLU A 660 -37.95 12.22 -13.56
N SER A 661 -38.22 11.41 -14.59
CA SER A 661 -39.44 10.63 -14.77
C SER A 661 -39.14 9.22 -15.29
N LEU A 662 -40.17 8.39 -15.41
CA LEU A 662 -40.00 7.05 -15.96
C LEU A 662 -39.66 7.16 -17.45
N VAL A 663 -38.54 6.55 -17.85
CA VAL A 663 -38.12 6.53 -19.26
C VAL A 663 -38.31 5.15 -19.87
N LEU A 664 -38.46 5.12 -21.19
CA LEU A 664 -38.45 3.91 -22.00
C LEU A 664 -37.14 3.83 -22.80
N LEU A 665 -36.36 2.78 -22.56
CA LEU A 665 -35.12 2.52 -23.29
C LEU A 665 -35.43 1.89 -24.65
N ARG A 666 -34.85 2.40 -25.75
CA ARG A 666 -35.22 2.00 -27.12
C ARG A 666 -34.06 1.45 -27.95
N GLU A 667 -32.95 2.18 -28.00
CA GLU A 667 -31.79 1.82 -28.81
C GLU A 667 -30.49 2.18 -28.11
N MET A 668 -29.52 1.27 -28.14
CA MET A 668 -28.15 1.56 -27.77
C MET A 668 -27.27 1.43 -29.00
N LYS A 669 -26.41 2.41 -29.25
CA LYS A 669 -25.45 2.39 -30.35
C LYS A 669 -24.04 2.37 -29.79
N LEU A 670 -23.26 1.39 -30.23
CA LEU A 670 -21.82 1.34 -30.00
C LEU A 670 -21.09 1.66 -31.31
N GLU A 671 -20.25 2.68 -31.29
CA GLU A 671 -19.32 2.99 -32.39
C GLU A 671 -17.98 2.35 -32.10
N ILE A 672 -17.69 1.27 -32.84
CA ILE A 672 -16.47 0.48 -32.72
C ILE A 672 -15.53 0.84 -33.87
N GLU A 673 -14.34 1.31 -33.53
CA GLU A 673 -13.24 1.49 -34.47
C GLU A 673 -12.39 0.22 -34.51
N GLU A 674 -11.96 -0.17 -35.72
CA GLU A 674 -11.06 -1.30 -35.96
C GLU A 674 -11.59 -2.63 -35.36
N GLY A 675 -12.89 -2.91 -35.53
CA GLY A 675 -13.57 -4.11 -35.03
C GLY A 675 -12.92 -5.44 -35.46
N ASN A 676 -13.14 -6.47 -34.65
CA ASN A 676 -12.51 -7.78 -34.77
C ASN A 676 -13.57 -8.88 -34.56
N ASN A 677 -13.60 -9.91 -35.42
CA ASN A 677 -14.66 -10.92 -35.40
C ASN A 677 -14.55 -11.88 -34.21
N GLU A 678 -13.35 -12.01 -33.64
CA GLU A 678 -13.03 -12.84 -32.50
C GLU A 678 -13.18 -12.11 -31.16
N LEU A 679 -13.49 -10.80 -31.18
CA LEU A 679 -13.75 -9.96 -30.02
C LEU A 679 -15.13 -9.27 -30.13
N SER A 680 -16.08 -9.77 -29.34
CA SER A 680 -17.46 -9.24 -29.33
C SER A 680 -17.69 -8.26 -28.19
N TRP A 681 -18.63 -7.34 -28.40
CA TRP A 681 -19.07 -6.31 -27.46
C TRP A 681 -20.57 -6.46 -27.22
N GLN A 682 -20.94 -6.81 -26.00
CA GLN A 682 -22.32 -6.96 -25.55
C GLN A 682 -22.73 -5.71 -24.78
N ALA A 683 -23.70 -4.97 -25.30
CA ALA A 683 -24.36 -3.92 -24.53
C ALA A 683 -25.15 -4.52 -23.39
N GLN A 684 -25.13 -3.88 -22.23
CA GLN A 684 -25.87 -4.30 -21.05
C GLN A 684 -26.59 -3.12 -20.42
N VAL A 685 -27.59 -3.42 -19.59
CA VAL A 685 -28.25 -2.41 -18.76
C VAL A 685 -28.49 -2.96 -17.37
N GLN A 686 -28.36 -2.09 -16.37
CA GLN A 686 -28.80 -2.33 -15.01
C GLN A 686 -29.87 -1.28 -14.68
N ARG A 687 -31.09 -1.72 -14.37
CA ARG A 687 -32.21 -0.80 -14.13
C ARG A 687 -32.64 -0.82 -12.68
N ASP A 688 -32.87 0.37 -12.11
CA ASP A 688 -33.46 0.57 -10.79
C ASP A 688 -32.81 -0.28 -9.66
N GLY A 689 -31.49 -0.48 -9.74
CA GLY A 689 -30.73 -1.29 -8.78
C GLY A 689 -30.89 -2.81 -8.91
N GLY A 690 -31.55 -3.30 -9.96
CA GLY A 690 -31.70 -4.72 -10.28
C GLY A 690 -30.40 -5.38 -10.80
N SER A 691 -30.51 -6.61 -11.27
CA SER A 691 -29.40 -7.34 -11.91
C SER A 691 -29.05 -6.74 -13.28
N VAL A 692 -27.79 -6.88 -13.69
CA VAL A 692 -27.33 -6.56 -15.05
C VAL A 692 -27.95 -7.53 -16.05
N GLU A 693 -28.45 -7.01 -17.17
CA GLU A 693 -28.99 -7.81 -18.28
C GLU A 693 -28.37 -7.41 -19.62
N ASP A 694 -28.33 -8.36 -20.55
CA ASP A 694 -27.86 -8.13 -21.91
C ASP A 694 -28.94 -7.45 -22.77
N VAL A 695 -28.53 -6.42 -23.50
CA VAL A 695 -29.38 -5.72 -24.47
C VAL A 695 -29.06 -6.26 -25.85
N GLY A 696 -30.03 -6.90 -26.50
CA GLY A 696 -29.83 -7.50 -27.82
C GLY A 696 -28.68 -8.50 -27.87
N SER A 697 -28.13 -8.71 -29.06
CA SER A 697 -26.98 -9.61 -29.28
C SER A 697 -25.65 -8.83 -29.29
N ALA A 698 -24.57 -9.49 -28.90
CA ALA A 698 -23.23 -8.94 -28.98
C ALA A 698 -22.84 -8.58 -30.43
N ILE A 699 -22.08 -7.49 -30.59
CA ILE A 699 -21.63 -6.98 -31.89
C ILE A 699 -20.10 -6.98 -31.97
N THR A 700 -19.54 -7.17 -33.16
CA THR A 700 -18.07 -7.13 -33.42
C THR A 700 -17.64 -5.88 -34.19
N SER A 701 -18.60 -5.08 -34.65
CA SER A 701 -18.40 -3.84 -35.41
C SER A 701 -19.53 -2.84 -35.11
N THR A 702 -19.37 -1.58 -35.54
CA THR A 702 -20.35 -0.52 -35.27
C THR A 702 -21.75 -0.92 -35.71
N GLY A 703 -22.72 -0.82 -34.81
CA GLY A 703 -24.12 -1.13 -35.11
C GLY A 703 -25.08 -0.70 -34.01
N PRO A 704 -26.36 -0.49 -34.35
CA PRO A 704 -27.42 -0.29 -33.37
C PRO A 704 -27.76 -1.63 -32.70
N ILE A 705 -28.08 -1.57 -31.42
CA ILE A 705 -28.51 -2.67 -30.58
C ILE A 705 -29.88 -2.28 -30.02
N PHE A 706 -30.90 -3.06 -30.34
CA PHE A 706 -32.26 -2.78 -29.92
C PHE A 706 -32.64 -3.60 -28.70
N TRP A 707 -33.46 -3.01 -27.82
CA TRP A 707 -34.10 -3.77 -26.77
C TRP A 707 -35.17 -4.71 -27.35
N THR A 708 -35.30 -5.90 -26.76
CA THR A 708 -36.47 -6.74 -27.00
C THR A 708 -37.68 -6.06 -26.38
N ALA A 709 -38.66 -5.69 -27.21
CA ALA A 709 -39.84 -4.97 -26.74
C ALA A 709 -40.60 -5.78 -25.67
N ARG A 710 -41.09 -5.09 -24.62
CA ARG A 710 -42.05 -5.59 -23.61
C ARG A 710 -41.52 -6.54 -22.52
N SER A 711 -40.21 -6.70 -22.34
CA SER A 711 -39.67 -7.59 -21.28
C SER A 711 -39.11 -6.89 -20.04
N ASN A 712 -39.13 -5.54 -19.97
CA ASN A 712 -38.87 -4.64 -18.82
C ASN A 712 -38.14 -3.35 -19.25
N ASP A 713 -38.49 -2.74 -20.38
CA ASP A 713 -37.79 -1.62 -21.01
C ASP A 713 -37.91 -0.25 -20.30
N LYS A 714 -38.52 -0.20 -19.11
CA LYS A 714 -38.77 1.03 -18.34
C LYS A 714 -37.86 1.13 -17.12
N CYS A 715 -37.39 2.34 -16.80
CA CYS A 715 -36.67 2.59 -15.56
C CYS A 715 -36.70 4.07 -15.15
N ARG A 716 -36.37 4.34 -13.88
CA ARG A 716 -36.07 5.69 -13.37
C ARG A 716 -34.58 5.89 -13.14
N ARG A 717 -33.85 4.79 -12.98
CA ARG A 717 -32.39 4.75 -12.86
C ARG A 717 -31.86 3.71 -13.83
N ALA A 718 -30.86 4.06 -14.63
CA ALA A 718 -30.21 3.11 -15.52
C ALA A 718 -28.69 3.27 -15.48
N ARG A 719 -27.99 2.15 -15.33
CA ARG A 719 -26.57 2.04 -15.67
C ARG A 719 -26.45 1.30 -16.98
N PHE A 720 -25.47 1.67 -17.79
CA PHE A 720 -25.23 1.05 -19.09
C PHE A 720 -23.85 0.39 -19.15
N PRO A 721 -23.67 -0.80 -18.56
CA PRO A 721 -22.45 -1.55 -18.75
C PRO A 721 -22.33 -2.02 -20.20
N PHE A 722 -21.11 -2.36 -20.59
CA PHE A 722 -20.89 -3.18 -21.77
C PHE A 722 -19.75 -4.15 -21.49
N LYS A 723 -19.94 -5.36 -22.00
CA LYS A 723 -19.06 -6.49 -21.78
C LYS A 723 -18.32 -6.81 -23.08
N TRP A 724 -17.01 -6.93 -23.02
CA TRP A 724 -16.25 -7.51 -24.12
C TRP A 724 -16.01 -8.99 -23.85
N ILE A 725 -16.00 -9.81 -24.91
CA ILE A 725 -15.76 -11.26 -24.84
C ILE A 725 -14.81 -11.64 -25.97
N GLY A 726 -13.61 -12.10 -25.61
CA GLY A 726 -12.64 -12.69 -26.52
C GLY A 726 -12.89 -14.18 -26.70
N SER A 727 -12.96 -14.65 -27.94
CA SER A 727 -13.08 -16.07 -28.27
C SER A 727 -11.76 -16.84 -28.07
N VAL A 728 -11.78 -18.17 -28.23
CA VAL A 728 -10.57 -19.01 -28.21
C VAL A 728 -9.59 -18.68 -29.33
N SER A 729 -10.11 -18.16 -30.46
CA SER A 729 -9.31 -17.77 -31.62
C SER A 729 -8.89 -16.31 -31.58
N TYR A 730 -9.26 -15.57 -30.52
CA TYR A 730 -8.87 -14.19 -30.36
C TYR A 730 -7.35 -14.08 -30.13
N ASP A 731 -6.66 -13.43 -31.07
CA ASP A 731 -5.26 -13.05 -30.89
C ASP A 731 -5.21 -11.62 -30.33
N PRO A 732 -4.78 -11.44 -29.07
CA PRO A 732 -4.66 -10.10 -28.51
C PRO A 732 -3.55 -9.29 -29.18
N SER A 733 -2.56 -9.95 -29.81
CA SER A 733 -1.41 -9.30 -30.42
C SER A 733 -1.82 -8.37 -31.56
N GLY A 734 -1.48 -7.09 -31.44
CA GLY A 734 -1.76 -6.11 -32.49
C GLY A 734 -3.21 -5.65 -32.56
N ASN A 735 -4.06 -6.03 -31.60
CA ASN A 735 -5.44 -5.55 -31.58
C ASN A 735 -5.52 -4.04 -31.38
N ARG A 736 -6.42 -3.40 -32.13
CA ARG A 736 -6.69 -1.95 -32.10
C ARG A 736 -8.18 -1.63 -31.92
N THR A 737 -9.00 -2.66 -31.71
CA THR A 737 -10.45 -2.57 -31.48
C THR A 737 -10.73 -1.67 -30.29
N ARG A 738 -11.59 -0.67 -30.48
CA ARG A 738 -11.94 0.29 -29.44
C ARG A 738 -13.35 0.83 -29.62
N VAL A 739 -14.06 1.02 -28.51
CA VAL A 739 -15.37 1.67 -28.48
C VAL A 739 -15.16 3.17 -28.34
N ARG A 740 -15.54 3.94 -29.37
CA ARG A 740 -15.40 5.40 -29.44
C ARG A 740 -16.60 6.12 -28.84
N LYS A 741 -17.79 5.60 -29.08
CA LYS A 741 -19.04 6.21 -28.62
C LYS A 741 -20.01 5.14 -28.19
N GLN A 742 -20.63 5.37 -27.04
CA GLN A 742 -21.83 4.69 -26.63
C GLN A 742 -22.92 5.76 -26.55
N ALA A 743 -23.98 5.58 -27.33
CA ALA A 743 -25.17 6.40 -27.25
C ALA A 743 -26.34 5.55 -26.83
N MET A 744 -27.20 6.13 -26.01
CA MET A 744 -28.47 5.54 -25.64
C MET A 744 -29.59 6.49 -26.08
N TYR A 745 -30.59 5.92 -26.73
CA TYR A 745 -31.77 6.60 -27.20
C TYR A 745 -32.99 6.01 -26.48
N GLY A 746 -33.87 6.90 -26.07
CA GLY A 746 -35.11 6.55 -25.38
C GLY A 746 -36.11 7.68 -25.49
N SER A 747 -37.30 7.41 -24.98
CA SER A 747 -38.38 8.39 -24.92
C SER A 747 -38.78 8.55 -23.46
N TYR A 748 -39.04 9.79 -23.05
CA TYR A 748 -39.72 10.02 -21.78
C TYR A 748 -41.13 9.45 -21.90
N LEU A 749 -41.53 8.61 -20.94
CA LEU A 749 -42.91 8.16 -20.89
C LEU A 749 -43.73 9.19 -20.11
N PRO A 750 -44.91 9.58 -20.62
CA PRO A 750 -45.75 10.44 -19.82
C PRO A 750 -46.34 9.71 -18.62
N ASP A 751 -46.46 10.47 -17.54
CA ASP A 751 -47.22 10.12 -16.35
C ASP A 751 -48.72 10.38 -16.66
N VAL A 752 -49.45 9.34 -17.07
CA VAL A 752 -50.93 9.19 -17.18
C VAL A 752 -51.78 10.42 -17.59
N SER A 753 -51.23 11.43 -18.29
CA SER A 753 -51.98 12.67 -18.58
C SER A 753 -51.46 13.50 -19.75
N ASP A 754 -50.79 12.87 -20.70
CA ASP A 754 -50.26 13.59 -21.86
C ASP A 754 -51.35 14.05 -22.82
N VAL A 755 -51.11 15.23 -23.39
CA VAL A 755 -52.01 15.93 -24.30
C VAL A 755 -51.37 15.95 -25.69
N ILE A 756 -51.90 15.13 -26.60
CA ILE A 756 -51.57 15.13 -28.02
C ILE A 756 -52.43 16.19 -28.72
N VAL A 757 -51.81 17.07 -29.52
CA VAL A 757 -52.56 18.03 -30.36
C VAL A 757 -52.37 17.65 -31.83
N CYS A 758 -53.45 17.27 -32.51
CA CYS A 758 -53.42 17.06 -33.96
C CYS A 758 -54.14 18.20 -34.67
N THR A 759 -53.65 18.58 -35.85
CA THR A 759 -54.17 19.74 -36.58
C THR A 759 -54.74 19.29 -37.92
N VAL A 760 -55.97 19.73 -38.22
CA VAL A 760 -56.67 19.42 -39.46
C VAL A 760 -56.69 20.67 -40.35
N ASP A 761 -56.19 20.54 -41.58
CA ASP A 761 -56.36 21.54 -42.63
C ASP A 761 -57.79 21.48 -43.17
N MET A 762 -58.65 22.37 -42.68
CA MET A 762 -60.09 22.37 -42.98
C MET A 762 -60.36 22.51 -44.46
N LYS A 763 -59.55 23.32 -45.16
CA LYS A 763 -59.76 23.64 -46.56
C LYS A 763 -59.31 22.50 -47.47
N ALA A 764 -58.15 21.91 -47.19
CA ALA A 764 -57.68 20.75 -47.95
C ALA A 764 -58.57 19.51 -47.71
N THR A 765 -59.01 19.33 -46.46
CA THR A 765 -59.79 18.15 -46.04
C THR A 765 -61.25 18.23 -46.48
N SER A 766 -61.88 19.41 -46.45
CA SER A 766 -63.24 19.61 -46.98
C SER A 766 -63.28 19.38 -48.49
N ALA A 767 -62.28 19.92 -49.22
CA ALA A 767 -62.16 19.74 -50.66
C ALA A 767 -61.93 18.27 -51.06
N SER A 768 -61.12 17.52 -50.31
CA SER A 768 -60.87 16.10 -50.58
C SER A 768 -62.07 15.22 -50.25
N ARG A 769 -62.85 15.58 -49.23
CA ARG A 769 -64.04 14.84 -48.80
C ARG A 769 -65.33 15.25 -49.51
N GLY A 770 -65.30 16.33 -50.30
CA GLY A 770 -66.48 16.84 -51.01
C GLY A 770 -67.59 17.33 -50.08
N VAL A 771 -67.24 17.72 -48.85
CA VAL A 771 -68.15 18.29 -47.83
C VAL A 771 -67.80 19.76 -47.63
N SER A 772 -68.73 20.55 -47.11
CA SER A 772 -68.40 21.94 -46.74
C SER A 772 -67.46 21.98 -45.53
N GLU A 773 -66.63 23.03 -45.41
CA GLU A 773 -65.82 23.25 -44.19
C GLU A 773 -66.68 23.31 -42.92
N GLN A 774 -67.93 23.79 -43.05
CA GLN A 774 -68.89 23.87 -41.94
C GLN A 774 -69.41 22.48 -41.51
N GLU A 775 -69.66 21.57 -42.46
CA GLU A 775 -70.01 20.17 -42.16
C GLU A 775 -68.83 19.42 -41.55
N LEU A 776 -67.62 19.61 -42.10
CA LEU A 776 -66.40 19.03 -41.54
C LEU A 776 -66.13 19.53 -40.11
N ARG A 777 -66.42 20.82 -39.85
CA ARG A 777 -66.27 21.41 -38.53
C ARG A 777 -67.25 20.80 -37.52
N ALA A 778 -68.52 20.71 -37.90
CA ALA A 778 -69.54 20.09 -37.05
C ALA A 778 -69.20 18.62 -36.74
N GLU A 779 -68.58 17.91 -37.69
CA GLU A 779 -68.08 16.56 -37.47
C GLU A 779 -66.93 16.54 -36.44
N LEU A 780 -65.91 17.39 -36.59
CA LEU A 780 -64.80 17.48 -35.63
C LEU A 780 -65.28 17.86 -34.23
N ASP A 781 -66.19 18.83 -34.10
CA ASP A 781 -66.77 19.21 -32.81
C ASP A 781 -67.52 18.03 -32.17
N SER A 782 -68.16 17.16 -32.96
CA SER A 782 -68.85 15.95 -32.49
C SER A 782 -67.92 14.81 -32.05
N VAL A 783 -66.63 14.87 -32.41
CA VAL A 783 -65.60 13.92 -31.97
C VAL A 783 -65.18 14.18 -30.51
N THR A 784 -65.44 15.38 -29.97
CA THR A 784 -65.30 15.67 -28.54
C THR A 784 -66.31 14.82 -27.77
N LYS A 785 -65.83 13.76 -27.10
CA LYS A 785 -66.68 12.81 -26.37
C LYS A 785 -66.23 12.73 -24.92
N SER A 786 -67.13 12.32 -24.03
CA SER A 786 -66.83 12.09 -22.61
C SER A 786 -66.22 10.70 -22.33
N GLY A 787 -65.97 9.88 -23.36
CA GLY A 787 -65.47 8.51 -23.25
C GLY A 787 -64.18 8.30 -24.04
N ALA A 788 -63.32 7.41 -23.54
CA ALA A 788 -62.07 7.04 -24.20
C ALA A 788 -62.36 6.27 -25.49
N GLU A 789 -61.59 6.55 -26.54
CA GLU A 789 -61.58 5.81 -27.80
C GLU A 789 -60.20 5.16 -27.96
N GLU A 790 -60.17 3.95 -28.53
CA GLU A 790 -58.93 3.24 -28.79
C GLU A 790 -58.21 3.87 -29.99
N PHE A 791 -57.01 4.40 -29.77
CA PHE A 791 -56.13 4.93 -30.80
C PHE A 791 -54.96 3.97 -30.99
N THR A 792 -54.63 3.57 -32.22
CA THR A 792 -53.47 2.71 -32.47
C THR A 792 -52.38 3.50 -33.20
N ASP A 793 -51.16 3.53 -32.67
CA ASP A 793 -50.04 4.21 -33.35
C ASP A 793 -49.44 3.39 -34.51
N LEU A 794 -48.44 3.97 -35.17
CA LEU A 794 -47.68 3.37 -36.28
C LEU A 794 -46.91 2.11 -35.89
N HIS A 795 -46.84 1.78 -34.60
CA HIS A 795 -46.19 0.60 -34.05
C HIS A 795 -47.21 -0.43 -33.53
N GLU A 796 -48.49 -0.28 -33.91
CA GLU A 796 -49.58 -1.17 -33.51
C GLU A 796 -49.84 -1.16 -31.99
N ILE A 797 -49.51 -0.06 -31.31
CA ILE A 797 -49.80 0.12 -29.87
C ILE A 797 -51.14 0.84 -29.73
N SER A 798 -52.07 0.23 -29.00
CA SER A 798 -53.37 0.81 -28.67
C SER A 798 -53.31 1.67 -27.40
N TYR A 799 -54.01 2.80 -27.42
CA TYR A 799 -54.11 3.79 -26.35
C TYR A 799 -55.58 4.12 -26.10
N ASP A 800 -55.99 4.23 -24.84
CA ASP A 800 -57.28 4.84 -24.50
C ASP A 800 -57.11 6.35 -24.50
N VAL A 801 -57.67 7.04 -25.50
CA VAL A 801 -57.51 8.48 -25.70
C VAL A 801 -58.86 9.19 -25.59
N LEU A 802 -58.89 10.30 -24.85
CA LEU A 802 -60.05 11.18 -24.73
C LEU A 802 -59.83 12.44 -25.56
N VAL A 803 -60.70 12.72 -26.52
CA VAL A 803 -60.66 13.99 -27.24
C VAL A 803 -61.39 15.03 -26.41
N ASP A 804 -60.63 15.90 -25.75
CA ASP A 804 -61.12 16.84 -24.73
C ASP A 804 -61.66 18.15 -25.31
N GLU A 805 -61.05 18.62 -26.40
CA GLU A 805 -61.28 19.99 -26.89
C GLU A 805 -60.96 20.11 -28.39
N VAL A 806 -61.79 20.88 -29.10
CA VAL A 806 -61.52 21.33 -30.48
C VAL A 806 -61.26 22.83 -30.45
N MET A 807 -60.04 23.26 -30.74
CA MET A 807 -59.61 24.66 -30.69
C MET A 807 -59.58 25.28 -32.10
N GLU A 808 -60.13 26.49 -32.25
CA GLU A 808 -59.86 27.36 -33.41
C GLU A 808 -58.67 28.27 -33.13
N GLY A 809 -57.67 28.23 -34.00
CA GLY A 809 -56.53 29.12 -33.88
C GLY A 809 -55.67 29.11 -35.14
N SER A 810 -55.11 30.27 -35.46
CA SER A 810 -53.91 30.35 -36.31
C SER A 810 -52.78 29.58 -35.61
N ALA A 811 -52.12 28.66 -36.30
CA ALA A 811 -51.07 27.83 -35.72
C ALA A 811 -49.99 28.66 -34.99
N PRO A 812 -49.48 28.19 -33.83
CA PRO A 812 -48.20 28.70 -33.34
C PRO A 812 -47.13 28.41 -34.41
N HIS A 813 -46.22 29.36 -34.63
CA HIS A 813 -45.27 29.41 -35.75
C HIS A 813 -44.70 28.04 -36.20
N VAL A 814 -45.31 27.46 -37.23
CA VAL A 814 -44.75 26.36 -38.02
C VAL A 814 -44.55 26.89 -39.43
N ASP A 815 -43.30 26.95 -39.88
CA ASP A 815 -42.94 27.39 -41.23
C ASP A 815 -43.64 26.51 -42.29
N GLY A 816 -44.32 27.15 -43.25
CA GLY A 816 -45.01 26.47 -44.36
C GLY A 816 -46.53 26.28 -44.19
N VAL A 817 -47.12 26.73 -43.08
CA VAL A 817 -48.57 26.59 -42.80
C VAL A 817 -49.31 27.93 -42.65
N GLU A 818 -48.62 29.05 -42.87
CA GLU A 818 -49.18 30.40 -42.76
C GLU A 818 -50.34 30.64 -43.75
N GLY A 819 -51.49 31.10 -43.23
CA GLY A 819 -52.69 31.42 -44.03
C GLY A 819 -53.67 30.26 -44.26
N LYS A 820 -53.43 29.08 -43.69
CA LYS A 820 -54.37 27.94 -43.75
C LYS A 820 -55.40 27.99 -42.61
N HIS A 821 -56.63 27.57 -42.91
CA HIS A 821 -57.68 27.41 -41.90
C HIS A 821 -57.49 26.06 -41.21
N LEU A 822 -56.99 26.12 -39.97
CA LEU A 822 -56.57 24.96 -39.19
C LEU A 822 -57.46 24.80 -37.96
N VAL A 823 -57.81 23.55 -37.65
CA VAL A 823 -58.54 23.18 -36.44
C VAL A 823 -57.70 22.17 -35.66
N GLY A 824 -57.42 22.49 -34.39
CA GLY A 824 -56.67 21.61 -33.50
C GLY A 824 -57.59 20.72 -32.68
N LEU A 825 -57.33 19.41 -32.62
CA LEU A 825 -57.94 18.49 -31.67
C LEU A 825 -56.96 18.22 -30.54
N ARG A 826 -57.41 18.44 -29.31
CA ARG A 826 -56.67 18.15 -28.09
C ARG A 826 -57.10 16.78 -27.56
N MET A 827 -56.15 15.87 -27.45
CA MET A 827 -56.35 14.46 -27.11
C MET A 827 -55.57 14.11 -25.86
N ARG A 828 -56.23 13.66 -24.79
CA ARG A 828 -55.59 13.25 -23.54
C ARG A 828 -55.51 11.74 -23.44
N VAL A 829 -54.32 11.22 -23.20
CA VAL A 829 -54.11 9.78 -23.00
C VAL A 829 -54.54 9.41 -21.59
N LEU A 830 -55.49 8.48 -21.45
CA LEU A 830 -56.11 8.12 -20.18
C LEU A 830 -55.48 6.88 -19.53
N ARG A 831 -55.19 5.84 -20.31
CA ARG A 831 -54.54 4.59 -19.85
C ARG A 831 -53.78 3.89 -20.98
N TYR A 832 -52.79 3.10 -20.58
CA TYR A 832 -52.10 2.15 -21.44
C TYR A 832 -52.82 0.79 -21.34
N SER A 833 -53.17 0.19 -22.47
CA SER A 833 -53.74 -1.17 -22.53
C SER A 833 -52.64 -2.21 -22.79
#